data_AF-A0A3D1FCJ4-F1
#
_entry.id   AF-A0A3D1FCJ4-F1
#
_cell.length_a   1.000
_cell.length_b   1.000
_cell.length_c   1.000
_cell.angle_alpha   90.00
_cell.angle_beta   90.00
_cell.angle_gamma   90.00
#
_symmetry.space_group_name_H-M   'P 1'
#
loop_
_entity.id
_entity.type
_entity.pdbx_description
1 polymer ?
#
loop_
_entity_poly.entity_id
_entity_poly.type
_entity_poly.pdbx_seq_one_letter_code
_entity_poly.pdbx_strand_id
1 'polypeptide(L)'
;MYNQVISVGAVDSDGQKASFSNYGHMVDVAAPGVDILSTYPTALTDENYAPYAYMDGTSMACPHVSGAAAVLLSKYPSMTIEQLRATLRATAGDGNGTRSDDLGYGVVKIDRALNNTVNHYGNINSPEFFAGVNQGLIKINGSTTGANFKSYKLEYCRGLFPKGPWATIKESTSKVDSGELAEWDTSGLSLGTYTLRLSVEGNGSSYIHQIYHKIYLTTNNQSGWPRIIEFLPGYVYSDSYQTLSPLFADLEGDGSLECALMSSAGRVYAWDKDGSLKNGFPVEFRSSSSTSLNAADINNDGKLELIAGMQEDSYDRGEIYGFDYQGNLLSGWPPSGLPSERSLTRMTPAIGNLDGGSDLEVVTNINTGQNKFYGFKSNGTQVSGWPVNNASPDGEAPILANIDDDEELEAMALGSGELLLIDGNGSLIRSIALNASYIDTSESPALTVGDVDGDGKLEIVACVDTQASGKKYKFFVYELDGTLVSSWEITQPDNIIDEAYYFRNLALGDLNKDGKNEIIFATPYSEGTKETDILQNKIYAWDSQGNLFFGKTIDLGADEGAYSSAVLADLDGDAQPEIVIGTDSGKIHAYDKNGNVVSGFPIETGGWLRAPLAIADVDSDGKLEALAVSVDGVVNLVELPSSGPADRVEWPMFQHDNQHTGCYVVPDATIPKLKALEMQSGFEGQKITFQLQAEKGTPPYTYGMVSGTLPQGAT
;
A
#
# COMPACT_ATOMS: atom_id res chain seq x y z
N MET A 1 2.52 -13.75 8.70
CA MET A 1 2.31 -15.13 9.21
C MET A 1 2.56 -15.14 10.71
N TYR A 2 1.54 -15.50 11.50
CA TYR A 2 1.51 -15.33 12.95
C TYR A 2 2.35 -16.37 13.70
N ASN A 3 3.00 -16.00 14.82
CA ASN A 3 3.77 -16.92 15.64
C ASN A 3 2.93 -18.08 16.22
N GLN A 4 1.59 -18.04 16.14
CA GLN A 4 0.67 -19.01 16.76
C GLN A 4 0.13 -20.08 15.81
N VAL A 5 0.49 -20.06 14.51
CA VAL A 5 0.01 -21.08 13.54
C VAL A 5 1.03 -22.20 13.32
N ILE A 6 0.56 -23.34 12.82
CA ILE A 6 1.38 -24.39 12.20
C ILE A 6 1.16 -24.28 10.69
N SER A 7 2.17 -23.81 9.96
CA SER A 7 2.12 -23.69 8.51
C SER A 7 2.44 -25.02 7.83
N VAL A 8 1.60 -25.44 6.86
CA VAL A 8 1.65 -26.78 6.26
C VAL A 8 2.00 -26.73 4.78
N GLY A 9 3.10 -27.37 4.40
CA GLY A 9 3.45 -27.65 3.01
C GLY A 9 2.83 -28.95 2.49
N ALA A 10 2.75 -29.11 1.17
CA ALA A 10 2.26 -30.31 0.50
C ALA A 10 3.40 -31.13 -0.09
N VAL A 11 3.31 -32.45 0.06
CA VAL A 11 4.15 -33.42 -0.66
C VAL A 11 3.32 -34.32 -1.55
N ASP A 12 3.96 -34.85 -2.58
CA ASP A 12 3.44 -35.93 -3.39
C ASP A 12 3.65 -37.32 -2.74
N SER A 13 3.25 -38.36 -3.46
CA SER A 13 3.36 -39.75 -3.00
C SER A 13 4.81 -40.25 -2.84
N ASP A 14 5.77 -39.59 -3.52
CA ASP A 14 7.21 -39.85 -3.39
C ASP A 14 7.84 -39.07 -2.22
N GLY A 15 7.04 -38.28 -1.49
CA GLY A 15 7.48 -37.44 -0.39
C GLY A 15 8.27 -36.21 -0.87
N GLN A 16 8.23 -35.89 -2.16
CA GLN A 16 8.82 -34.69 -2.72
C GLN A 16 7.89 -33.50 -2.54
N LYS A 17 8.45 -32.30 -2.44
CA LYS A 17 7.67 -31.06 -2.35
C LYS A 17 6.80 -30.93 -3.60
N ALA A 18 5.49 -30.75 -3.42
CA ALA A 18 4.61 -30.48 -4.54
C ALA A 18 5.03 -29.16 -5.24
N SER A 19 4.88 -29.09 -6.56
CA SER A 19 5.29 -27.91 -7.35
C SER A 19 4.59 -26.63 -6.89
N PHE A 20 3.31 -26.74 -6.50
CA PHE A 20 2.49 -25.64 -5.98
C PHE A 20 2.69 -25.35 -4.48
N SER A 21 3.43 -26.20 -3.74
CA SER A 21 3.55 -26.04 -2.29
C SER A 21 4.38 -24.81 -1.92
N ASN A 22 3.93 -24.10 -0.89
CA ASN A 22 4.72 -23.13 -0.15
C ASN A 22 6.03 -23.76 0.36
N TYR A 23 7.05 -22.92 0.52
CA TYR A 23 8.41 -23.27 0.97
C TYR A 23 9.05 -22.09 1.72
N GLY A 24 10.25 -22.30 2.26
CA GLY A 24 10.99 -21.38 3.15
C GLY A 24 10.66 -21.57 4.63
N HIS A 25 11.30 -20.79 5.50
CA HIS A 25 11.13 -20.80 6.98
C HIS A 25 9.79 -20.34 7.49
N MET A 26 8.86 -20.06 6.58
CA MET A 26 7.46 -19.94 6.91
C MET A 26 6.74 -21.29 6.99
N VAL A 27 7.28 -22.37 6.42
CA VAL A 27 6.71 -23.72 6.50
C VAL A 27 7.21 -24.42 7.74
N ASP A 28 6.29 -24.91 8.57
CA ASP A 28 6.60 -25.69 9.76
C ASP A 28 6.75 -27.16 9.41
N VAL A 29 5.74 -27.78 8.84
CA VAL A 29 5.74 -29.21 8.53
C VAL A 29 5.09 -29.44 7.18
N ALA A 30 5.30 -30.60 6.59
CA ALA A 30 4.61 -31.01 5.38
C ALA A 30 3.65 -32.18 5.64
N ALA A 31 2.69 -32.37 4.74
CA ALA A 31 1.82 -33.54 4.72
C ALA A 31 1.42 -33.89 3.28
N PRO A 32 0.91 -35.11 3.01
CA PRO A 32 0.42 -35.47 1.69
C PRO A 32 -0.63 -34.50 1.18
N GLY A 33 -0.42 -33.96 -0.03
CA GLY A 33 -1.30 -32.95 -0.62
C GLY A 33 -1.48 -33.09 -2.13
N VAL A 34 -0.96 -34.14 -2.76
CA VAL A 34 -1.18 -34.45 -4.18
C VAL A 34 -1.96 -35.76 -4.28
N ASP A 35 -2.93 -35.83 -5.20
CA ASP A 35 -3.80 -36.98 -5.42
C ASP A 35 -4.50 -37.46 -4.13
N ILE A 36 -5.03 -36.53 -3.35
CA ILE A 36 -5.72 -36.85 -2.10
C ILE A 36 -7.19 -37.14 -2.36
N LEU A 37 -7.60 -38.39 -2.14
CA LEU A 37 -8.99 -38.81 -2.19
C LEU A 37 -9.74 -38.29 -0.95
N SER A 38 -10.76 -37.46 -1.15
CA SER A 38 -11.61 -36.94 -0.07
C SER A 38 -13.08 -36.89 -0.47
N THR A 39 -13.97 -36.72 0.51
CA THR A 39 -15.39 -36.45 0.27
C THR A 39 -15.56 -35.14 -0.48
N TYR A 40 -16.45 -35.12 -1.47
CA TYR A 40 -16.70 -33.96 -2.34
C TYR A 40 -18.19 -33.58 -2.32
N PRO A 41 -18.55 -32.28 -2.40
CA PRO A 41 -19.95 -31.85 -2.35
C PRO A 41 -20.78 -32.52 -3.45
N THR A 42 -21.87 -33.20 -3.06
CA THR A 42 -22.76 -33.93 -3.99
C THR A 42 -23.37 -33.03 -5.06
N ALA A 43 -23.56 -31.74 -4.77
CA ALA A 43 -24.06 -30.75 -5.71
C ALA A 43 -23.09 -30.44 -6.86
N LEU A 44 -21.81 -30.82 -6.72
CA LEU A 44 -20.75 -30.64 -7.70
C LEU A 44 -20.30 -31.97 -8.34
N THR A 45 -21.00 -33.07 -8.05
CA THR A 45 -20.72 -34.40 -8.61
C THR A 45 -21.88 -34.89 -9.47
N ASP A 46 -21.57 -35.52 -10.60
CA ASP A 46 -22.56 -36.20 -11.43
C ASP A 46 -23.33 -37.26 -10.63
N GLU A 47 -24.64 -37.40 -10.86
CA GLU A 47 -25.56 -38.26 -10.08
C GLU A 47 -25.17 -39.75 -10.05
N ASN A 48 -24.27 -40.18 -10.95
CA ASN A 48 -23.81 -41.56 -11.09
C ASN A 48 -22.46 -41.86 -10.39
N TYR A 49 -21.82 -40.88 -9.76
CA TYR A 49 -20.54 -41.05 -9.09
C TYR A 49 -20.67 -40.95 -7.57
N ALA A 50 -19.89 -41.76 -6.85
CA ALA A 50 -19.75 -41.62 -5.41
C ALA A 50 -19.13 -40.24 -5.10
N PRO A 51 -19.55 -39.54 -4.02
CA PRO A 51 -19.15 -38.16 -3.72
C PRO A 51 -17.72 -38.09 -3.17
N TYR A 52 -16.77 -38.54 -3.99
CA TYR A 52 -15.35 -38.53 -3.70
C TYR A 52 -14.61 -37.96 -4.91
N ALA A 53 -13.60 -37.14 -4.64
CA ALA A 53 -12.72 -36.60 -5.65
C ALA A 53 -11.26 -36.69 -5.19
N TYR A 54 -10.36 -36.84 -6.16
CA TYR A 54 -8.93 -36.62 -5.95
C TYR A 54 -8.66 -35.12 -6.16
N MET A 55 -7.98 -34.50 -5.21
CA MET A 55 -7.62 -33.09 -5.28
C MET A 55 -6.19 -32.87 -4.80
N ASP A 56 -5.60 -31.82 -5.35
CA ASP A 56 -4.29 -31.31 -4.98
C ASP A 56 -4.42 -30.02 -4.17
N GLY A 57 -3.56 -29.85 -3.18
CA GLY A 57 -3.45 -28.59 -2.46
C GLY A 57 -2.78 -28.72 -1.10
N THR A 58 -2.18 -27.62 -0.65
CA THR A 58 -1.81 -27.46 0.77
C THR A 58 -3.06 -27.52 1.66
N SER A 59 -4.23 -27.09 1.14
CA SER A 59 -5.54 -27.31 1.74
C SER A 59 -5.87 -28.78 2.02
N MET A 60 -5.36 -29.71 1.20
CA MET A 60 -5.53 -31.16 1.39
C MET A 60 -4.49 -31.74 2.36
N ALA A 61 -3.31 -31.10 2.47
CA ALA A 61 -2.29 -31.43 3.45
C ALA A 61 -2.68 -30.99 4.89
N CYS A 62 -3.25 -29.79 5.06
CA CYS A 62 -3.69 -29.23 6.35
C CYS A 62 -4.53 -30.16 7.26
N PRO A 63 -5.57 -30.87 6.77
CA PRO A 63 -6.38 -31.76 7.62
C PRO A 63 -5.59 -32.96 8.16
N HIS A 64 -4.55 -33.43 7.48
CA HIS A 64 -3.68 -34.49 7.99
C HIS A 64 -2.91 -34.03 9.24
N VAL A 65 -2.39 -32.80 9.23
CA VAL A 65 -1.69 -32.21 10.38
C VAL A 65 -2.66 -31.90 11.51
N SER A 66 -3.85 -31.41 11.19
CA SER A 66 -4.92 -31.17 12.18
C SER A 66 -5.37 -32.47 12.87
N GLY A 67 -5.50 -33.55 12.11
CA GLY A 67 -5.78 -34.89 12.65
C GLY A 67 -4.65 -35.42 13.54
N ALA A 68 -3.39 -35.24 13.14
CA ALA A 68 -2.24 -35.60 13.97
C ALA A 68 -2.23 -34.84 15.31
N ALA A 69 -2.55 -33.54 15.26
CA ALA A 69 -2.69 -32.71 16.47
C ALA A 69 -3.81 -33.21 17.39
N ALA A 70 -4.98 -33.52 16.83
CA ALA A 70 -6.12 -34.05 17.60
C ALA A 70 -5.79 -35.38 18.29
N VAL A 71 -5.09 -36.29 17.61
CA VAL A 71 -4.67 -37.58 18.18
C VAL A 71 -3.67 -37.39 19.34
N LEU A 72 -2.74 -36.45 19.22
CA LEU A 72 -1.80 -36.11 20.29
C LEU A 72 -2.52 -35.54 21.52
N LEU A 73 -3.42 -34.57 21.32
CA LEU A 73 -4.21 -33.98 22.41
C LEU A 73 -5.15 -34.99 23.06
N SER A 74 -5.67 -35.96 22.31
CA SER A 74 -6.47 -37.05 22.87
C SER A 74 -5.65 -37.99 23.77
N LYS A 75 -4.40 -38.29 23.39
CA LYS A 75 -3.50 -39.14 24.20
C LYS A 75 -2.87 -38.39 25.37
N TYR A 76 -2.59 -37.10 25.20
CA TYR A 76 -1.93 -36.22 26.17
C TYR A 76 -2.80 -34.98 26.46
N PRO A 77 -3.90 -35.10 27.22
CA PRO A 77 -4.85 -34.00 27.41
C PRO A 77 -4.30 -32.76 28.14
N SER A 78 -3.18 -32.92 28.86
CA SER A 78 -2.51 -31.81 29.57
C SER A 78 -1.39 -31.16 28.75
N MET A 79 -1.18 -31.58 27.50
CA MET A 79 -0.16 -31.03 26.62
C MET A 79 -0.49 -29.58 26.29
N THR A 80 0.47 -28.67 26.47
CA THR A 80 0.31 -27.28 26.06
C THR A 80 0.42 -27.14 24.53
N ILE A 81 -0.09 -26.04 23.97
CA ILE A 81 0.01 -25.76 22.53
C ILE A 81 1.47 -25.74 22.07
N GLU A 82 2.39 -25.18 22.87
CA GLU A 82 3.82 -25.15 22.54
C GLU A 82 4.45 -26.55 22.58
N GLN A 83 4.09 -27.40 23.55
CA GLN A 83 4.52 -28.79 23.55
C GLN A 83 4.01 -29.57 22.34
N LEU A 84 2.77 -29.30 21.91
CA LEU A 84 2.17 -29.91 20.73
C LEU A 84 2.93 -29.51 19.46
N ARG A 85 3.17 -28.21 19.26
CA ARG A 85 3.93 -27.68 18.12
C ARG A 85 5.35 -28.22 18.08
N ALA A 86 6.06 -28.16 19.21
CA ALA A 86 7.41 -28.70 19.34
C ALA A 86 7.45 -30.20 19.01
N THR A 87 6.47 -30.98 19.50
CA THR A 87 6.40 -32.42 19.25
C THR A 87 6.13 -32.72 17.76
N LEU A 88 5.19 -32.02 17.12
CA LEU A 88 4.89 -32.21 15.70
C LEU A 88 6.09 -31.86 14.81
N ARG A 89 6.76 -30.75 15.08
CA ARG A 89 7.97 -30.33 14.35
C ARG A 89 9.13 -31.31 14.57
N ALA A 90 9.39 -31.71 15.81
CA ALA A 90 10.52 -32.58 16.14
C ALA A 90 10.46 -33.96 15.54
N THR A 91 9.26 -34.50 15.42
CA THR A 91 9.06 -35.89 15.03
C THR A 91 8.74 -36.05 13.54
N ALA A 92 8.58 -34.93 12.82
CA ALA A 92 8.43 -34.88 11.38
C ALA A 92 9.71 -35.33 10.64
N GLY A 93 9.54 -35.67 9.35
CA GLY A 93 10.66 -36.00 8.45
C GLY A 93 11.43 -37.24 8.89
N ASP A 94 12.73 -37.09 9.12
CA ASP A 94 13.64 -38.14 9.63
C ASP A 94 13.68 -38.20 11.17
N GLY A 95 12.99 -37.29 11.87
CA GLY A 95 12.95 -37.22 13.33
C GLY A 95 14.21 -36.59 13.96
N ASN A 96 15.09 -35.98 13.16
CA ASN A 96 16.27 -35.28 13.66
C ASN A 96 16.01 -33.81 13.99
N GLY A 97 14.80 -33.30 13.71
CA GLY A 97 14.48 -31.88 13.89
C GLY A 97 15.16 -30.94 12.90
N THR A 98 15.80 -31.48 11.87
CA THR A 98 16.46 -30.70 10.83
C THR A 98 15.41 -30.06 9.96
N ARG A 99 15.43 -28.73 9.91
CA ARG A 99 14.55 -27.95 9.06
C ARG A 99 15.19 -27.77 7.67
N SER A 100 14.43 -27.98 6.60
CA SER A 100 14.79 -27.57 5.23
C SER A 100 13.86 -26.47 4.74
N ASP A 101 14.30 -25.72 3.73
CA ASP A 101 13.44 -24.73 3.11
C ASP A 101 12.33 -25.35 2.28
N ASP A 102 12.50 -26.57 1.74
CA ASP A 102 11.45 -27.18 0.94
C ASP A 102 10.26 -27.70 1.77
N LEU A 103 10.52 -28.31 2.93
CA LEU A 103 9.50 -29.08 3.66
C LEU A 103 9.34 -28.67 5.13
N GLY A 104 9.96 -27.55 5.55
CA GLY A 104 10.05 -27.20 6.96
C GLY A 104 10.78 -28.30 7.74
N TYR A 105 10.22 -28.75 8.86
CA TYR A 105 10.74 -29.89 9.63
C TYR A 105 10.43 -31.26 9.00
N GLY A 106 9.82 -31.27 7.81
CA GLY A 106 9.53 -32.48 7.03
C GLY A 106 8.09 -32.96 7.19
N VAL A 107 7.81 -34.13 6.63
CA VAL A 107 6.45 -34.71 6.62
C VAL A 107 6.06 -35.20 8.01
N VAL A 108 4.87 -34.83 8.51
CA VAL A 108 4.37 -35.26 9.84
C VAL A 108 4.34 -36.79 9.97
N LYS A 109 4.83 -37.31 11.11
CA LYS A 109 4.85 -38.75 11.45
C LYS A 109 4.18 -38.99 12.81
N ILE A 110 2.88 -39.27 12.80
CA ILE A 110 2.08 -39.40 14.02
C ILE A 110 2.54 -40.56 14.93
N ASP A 111 3.01 -41.65 14.34
CA ASP A 111 3.58 -42.80 15.05
C ASP A 111 4.81 -42.41 15.89
N ARG A 112 5.64 -41.50 15.38
CA ARG A 112 6.80 -40.97 16.11
C ARG A 112 6.39 -39.94 17.16
N ALA A 113 5.49 -39.03 16.80
CA ALA A 113 4.96 -38.00 17.69
C ALA A 113 4.33 -38.60 18.96
N LEU A 114 3.60 -39.72 18.81
CA LEU A 114 2.95 -40.39 19.94
C LEU A 114 3.92 -41.03 20.93
N ASN A 115 5.18 -41.26 20.55
CA ASN A 115 6.17 -41.95 21.36
C ASN A 115 7.31 -41.03 21.84
N ASN A 116 7.45 -39.83 21.27
CA ASN A 116 8.56 -38.91 21.55
C ASN A 116 8.05 -37.48 21.77
N THR A 117 7.33 -37.25 22.87
CA THR A 117 6.88 -35.90 23.23
C THR A 117 8.08 -35.02 23.57
N VAL A 118 8.16 -33.84 22.97
CA VAL A 118 9.22 -32.89 23.26
C VAL A 118 8.84 -32.02 24.45
N ASN A 119 9.72 -32.04 25.46
CA ASN A 119 9.55 -31.27 26.70
C ASN A 119 10.66 -30.23 26.88
N HIS A 120 11.29 -29.76 25.79
CA HIS A 120 12.22 -28.64 25.79
C HIS A 120 11.86 -27.68 24.65
N TYR A 121 11.43 -26.47 25.00
CA TYR A 121 10.98 -25.45 24.06
C TYR A 121 11.26 -24.06 24.61
N GLY A 122 11.20 -23.05 23.77
CA GLY A 122 11.38 -21.65 24.17
C GLY A 122 10.22 -20.79 23.73
N ASN A 123 10.30 -19.49 24.00
CA ASN A 123 9.55 -18.47 23.30
C ASN A 123 10.27 -17.12 23.40
N ILE A 124 10.03 -16.22 22.46
CA ILE A 124 10.38 -14.80 22.58
C ILE A 124 9.07 -14.03 22.79
N ASN A 125 9.03 -13.24 23.87
CA ASN A 125 7.87 -12.47 24.29
C ASN A 125 8.05 -10.97 24.06
N SER A 126 9.30 -10.47 24.10
CA SER A 126 9.62 -9.06 23.89
C SER A 126 10.94 -8.92 23.11
N PRO A 127 11.06 -7.98 22.15
CA PRO A 127 9.99 -7.15 21.60
C PRO A 127 8.80 -7.99 21.09
N GLU A 128 7.62 -7.38 20.94
CA GLU A 128 6.48 -8.09 20.37
C GLU A 128 6.79 -8.56 18.95
N PHE A 129 6.10 -9.60 18.49
CA PHE A 129 6.31 -10.12 17.15
C PHE A 129 6.05 -9.04 16.11
N PHE A 130 7.10 -8.72 15.35
CA PHE A 130 7.14 -7.70 14.32
C PHE A 130 7.04 -6.26 14.84
N ALA A 131 7.34 -6.02 16.12
CA ALA A 131 7.41 -4.68 16.66
C ALA A 131 8.49 -3.83 15.97
N GLY A 132 8.18 -2.56 15.77
CA GLY A 132 9.16 -1.51 15.49
C GLY A 132 9.95 -1.23 16.74
N VAL A 133 11.27 -1.36 16.66
CA VAL A 133 12.18 -1.13 17.78
C VAL A 133 13.23 -0.15 17.34
N ASN A 134 13.39 0.92 18.12
CA ASN A 134 14.45 1.89 17.88
C ASN A 134 15.81 1.22 18.02
N GLN A 135 16.68 1.50 17.05
CA GLN A 135 18.04 1.03 17.03
C GLN A 135 18.78 1.44 18.32
N GLY A 136 19.70 0.59 18.76
CA GLY A 136 20.46 0.73 19.99
C GLY A 136 20.51 -0.59 20.75
N LEU A 137 20.43 -0.50 22.08
CA LEU A 137 20.54 -1.66 22.96
C LEU A 137 19.15 -2.26 23.24
N ILE A 138 18.84 -3.40 22.62
CA ILE A 138 17.52 -4.02 22.67
C ILE A 138 17.53 -5.21 23.63
N LYS A 139 16.61 -5.21 24.61
CA LYS A 139 16.41 -6.37 25.50
C LYS A 139 15.44 -7.37 24.90
N ILE A 140 15.89 -8.61 24.77
CA ILE A 140 15.11 -9.73 24.25
C ILE A 140 14.67 -10.57 25.44
N ASN A 141 13.38 -10.54 25.76
CA ASN A 141 12.79 -11.32 26.84
C ASN A 141 12.01 -12.52 26.30
N GLY A 142 12.02 -13.61 27.06
CA GLY A 142 11.35 -14.83 26.68
C GLY A 142 11.51 -15.93 27.73
N SER A 143 11.45 -17.17 27.26
CA SER A 143 11.64 -18.34 28.12
C SER A 143 12.34 -19.47 27.37
N THR A 144 12.97 -20.35 28.13
CA THR A 144 13.55 -21.63 27.71
C THR A 144 13.15 -22.66 28.75
N THR A 145 12.08 -23.40 28.47
CA THR A 145 11.46 -24.34 29.41
C THR A 145 11.82 -25.78 29.06
N GLY A 146 11.91 -26.64 30.07
CA GLY A 146 11.93 -28.09 29.87
C GLY A 146 12.66 -28.91 30.93
N ALA A 147 12.20 -30.13 31.18
CA ALA A 147 12.78 -31.03 32.18
C ALA A 147 14.22 -31.46 31.84
N ASN A 148 14.58 -31.42 30.55
CA ASN A 148 15.89 -31.82 30.04
C ASN A 148 16.64 -30.66 29.38
N PHE A 149 16.35 -29.39 29.68
CA PHE A 149 17.05 -28.25 29.07
C PHE A 149 18.59 -28.40 29.19
N LYS A 150 19.30 -28.13 28.09
CA LYS A 150 20.76 -28.16 27.99
C LYS A 150 21.34 -26.77 27.75
N SER A 151 20.87 -26.12 26.70
CA SER A 151 21.36 -24.80 26.29
C SER A 151 20.36 -24.11 25.37
N TYR A 152 20.51 -22.80 25.21
CA TYR A 152 19.90 -22.06 24.12
C TYR A 152 20.93 -21.22 23.37
N LYS A 153 20.61 -20.94 22.12
CA LYS A 153 21.33 -20.02 21.24
C LYS A 153 20.34 -19.06 20.61
N LEU A 154 20.62 -17.77 20.71
CA LEU A 154 19.85 -16.71 20.07
C LEU A 154 20.69 -16.08 18.96
N GLU A 155 20.14 -16.06 17.76
CA GLU A 155 20.77 -15.57 16.53
C GLU A 155 19.87 -14.57 15.82
N TYR A 156 20.43 -13.79 14.90
CA TYR A 156 19.68 -12.92 13.99
C TYR A 156 20.18 -13.03 12.55
N CYS A 157 19.30 -12.70 11.61
CA CYS A 157 19.63 -12.50 10.22
C CYS A 157 18.71 -11.42 9.63
N ARG A 158 19.23 -10.61 8.71
CA ARG A 158 18.46 -9.54 8.06
C ARG A 158 17.43 -10.15 7.11
N GLY A 159 16.24 -9.55 7.08
CA GLY A 159 15.14 -9.91 6.19
C GLY A 159 13.97 -10.58 6.90
N LEU A 160 12.80 -10.46 6.27
CA LEU A 160 11.57 -11.12 6.66
C LEU A 160 11.66 -12.65 6.42
N PHE A 161 12.53 -13.03 5.47
CA PHE A 161 12.72 -14.38 5.02
C PHE A 161 14.19 -14.85 4.83
N PRO A 162 15.02 -14.86 5.90
CA PRO A 162 16.46 -14.99 5.73
C PRO A 162 16.95 -16.41 5.41
N LYS A 163 17.84 -16.51 4.43
CA LYS A 163 18.60 -17.74 4.10
C LYS A 163 19.92 -17.87 4.88
N GLY A 164 20.25 -16.88 5.72
CA GLY A 164 21.54 -16.76 6.39
C GLY A 164 22.56 -15.94 5.59
N PRO A 165 23.79 -15.77 6.10
CA PRO A 165 24.31 -16.33 7.34
C PRO A 165 23.66 -15.73 8.59
N TRP A 166 23.59 -16.53 9.67
CA TRP A 166 23.04 -16.11 10.95
C TRP A 166 24.15 -15.61 11.87
N ALA A 167 23.98 -14.43 12.46
CA ALA A 167 24.88 -13.87 13.44
C ALA A 167 24.39 -14.22 14.85
N THR A 168 25.31 -14.54 15.76
CA THR A 168 24.97 -14.95 17.13
C THR A 168 24.85 -13.73 18.03
N ILE A 169 23.72 -13.60 18.73
CA ILE A 169 23.52 -12.63 19.81
C ILE A 169 24.08 -13.20 21.11
N LYS A 170 23.64 -14.42 21.47
CA LYS A 170 24.02 -15.07 22.72
C LYS A 170 23.90 -16.59 22.67
N GLU A 171 24.79 -17.25 23.38
CA GLU A 171 24.69 -18.67 23.75
C GLU A 171 24.69 -18.78 25.27
N SER A 172 23.90 -19.70 25.82
CA SER A 172 23.82 -19.91 27.26
C SER A 172 23.40 -21.33 27.61
N THR A 173 23.96 -21.84 28.70
CA THR A 173 23.56 -23.10 29.34
C THR A 173 22.67 -22.87 30.56
N SER A 174 22.34 -21.61 30.87
CA SER A 174 21.45 -21.24 31.96
C SER A 174 20.02 -21.15 31.46
N LYS A 175 19.12 -21.86 32.13
CA LYS A 175 17.69 -21.84 31.84
C LYS A 175 17.07 -20.47 32.18
N VAL A 176 16.12 -20.01 31.39
CA VAL A 176 15.35 -18.78 31.63
C VAL A 176 13.87 -19.15 31.71
N ASP A 177 13.26 -19.16 32.88
CA ASP A 177 11.84 -19.53 33.02
C ASP A 177 10.91 -18.42 32.48
N SER A 178 11.25 -17.16 32.76
CA SER A 178 10.62 -15.97 32.19
C SER A 178 11.53 -14.77 32.47
N GLY A 179 11.95 -14.04 31.44
CA GLY A 179 12.79 -12.85 31.59
C GLY A 179 13.79 -12.70 30.46
N GLU A 180 14.92 -12.06 30.74
CA GLU A 180 15.91 -11.69 29.72
C GLU A 180 16.63 -12.92 29.17
N LEU A 181 16.48 -13.14 27.86
CA LEU A 181 17.28 -14.10 27.10
C LEU A 181 18.61 -13.47 26.71
N ALA A 182 18.61 -12.24 26.19
CA ALA A 182 19.80 -11.52 25.77
C ALA A 182 19.56 -10.01 25.72
N GLU A 183 20.67 -9.27 25.65
CA GLU A 183 20.71 -7.88 25.25
C GLU A 183 21.44 -7.80 23.91
N TRP A 184 20.85 -7.13 22.93
CA TRP A 184 21.31 -7.08 21.54
C TRP A 184 21.66 -5.65 21.16
N ASP A 185 22.95 -5.38 20.95
CA ASP A 185 23.41 -4.10 20.41
C ASP A 185 23.21 -4.07 18.90
N THR A 186 22.31 -3.17 18.47
CA THR A 186 21.93 -2.99 17.07
C THR A 186 22.49 -1.73 16.44
N SER A 187 23.29 -0.95 17.18
CA SER A 187 23.77 0.38 16.77
C SER A 187 24.60 0.38 15.47
N GLY A 188 25.14 -0.77 15.08
CA GLY A 188 25.90 -0.95 13.83
C GLY A 188 25.14 -1.65 12.70
N LEU A 189 23.84 -1.92 12.86
CA LEU A 189 23.01 -2.61 11.88
C LEU A 189 22.23 -1.60 11.01
N SER A 190 22.00 -1.92 9.74
CA SER A 190 21.09 -1.13 8.91
C SER A 190 19.65 -1.26 9.41
N LEU A 191 18.83 -0.21 9.25
CA LEU A 191 17.39 -0.26 9.59
C LEU A 191 16.64 -1.25 8.70
N GLY A 192 15.45 -1.68 9.12
CA GLY A 192 14.60 -2.63 8.41
C GLY A 192 14.36 -3.94 9.16
N THR A 193 13.82 -4.92 8.46
CA THR A 193 13.39 -6.19 9.07
C THR A 193 14.56 -7.10 9.44
N TYR A 194 14.50 -7.68 10.64
CA TYR A 194 15.35 -8.77 11.10
C TYR A 194 14.51 -9.94 11.60
N THR A 195 14.98 -11.14 11.33
CA THR A 195 14.45 -12.35 11.96
C THR A 195 15.45 -12.82 13.01
N LEU A 196 14.98 -12.98 14.23
CA LEU A 196 15.65 -13.67 15.32
C LEU A 196 15.34 -15.17 15.27
N ARG A 197 16.32 -16.00 15.61
CA ARG A 197 16.18 -17.44 15.78
C ARG A 197 16.61 -17.85 17.19
N LEU A 198 15.65 -18.29 18.01
CA LEU A 198 15.93 -18.93 19.30
C LEU A 198 15.97 -20.44 19.13
N SER A 199 17.14 -21.05 19.30
CA SER A 199 17.36 -22.49 19.29
C SER A 199 17.49 -23.00 20.73
N VAL A 200 16.71 -24.01 21.13
CA VAL A 200 16.74 -24.62 22.47
C VAL A 200 17.07 -26.11 22.36
N GLU A 201 18.11 -26.54 23.05
CA GLU A 201 18.58 -27.93 23.08
C GLU A 201 18.20 -28.64 24.38
N GLY A 202 17.90 -29.92 24.27
CA GLY A 202 17.67 -30.82 25.41
C GLY A 202 18.77 -31.87 25.57
N ASN A 203 19.11 -32.24 26.80
CA ASN A 203 19.99 -33.36 27.13
C ASN A 203 19.35 -34.68 26.70
N GLY A 204 20.12 -35.52 25.98
CA GLY A 204 19.65 -36.82 25.50
C GLY A 204 18.62 -36.75 24.36
N SER A 205 18.41 -35.57 23.77
CA SER A 205 17.57 -35.39 22.59
C SER A 205 18.43 -34.96 21.39
N SER A 206 18.15 -35.52 20.21
CA SER A 206 18.68 -35.02 18.94
C SER A 206 17.93 -33.78 18.42
N TYR A 207 16.82 -33.42 19.07
CA TYR A 207 15.95 -32.33 18.61
C TYR A 207 16.38 -30.97 19.16
N ILE A 208 16.43 -29.98 18.27
CA ILE A 208 16.61 -28.56 18.59
C ILE A 208 15.30 -27.83 18.31
N HIS A 209 14.68 -27.24 19.34
CA HIS A 209 13.49 -26.41 19.15
C HIS A 209 13.91 -25.03 18.63
N GLN A 210 13.50 -24.67 17.41
CA GLN A 210 13.79 -23.36 16.83
C GLN A 210 12.53 -22.52 16.71
N ILE A 211 12.67 -21.24 17.08
CA ILE A 211 11.59 -20.25 17.01
C ILE A 211 12.11 -19.09 16.21
N TYR A 212 11.31 -18.65 15.24
CA TYR A 212 11.59 -17.49 14.42
C TYR A 212 10.73 -16.34 14.91
N HIS A 213 11.37 -15.25 15.30
CA HIS A 213 10.71 -14.07 15.82
C HIS A 213 11.18 -12.86 15.03
N LYS A 214 10.25 -12.08 14.48
CA LYS A 214 10.60 -10.99 13.57
C LYS A 214 10.53 -9.67 14.32
N ILE A 215 11.40 -8.74 13.96
CA ILE A 215 11.44 -7.39 14.51
C ILE A 215 11.85 -6.43 13.40
N TYR A 216 11.44 -5.19 13.52
CA TYR A 216 11.79 -4.15 12.56
C TYR A 216 12.62 -3.08 13.26
N LEU A 217 13.86 -2.91 12.83
CA LEU A 217 14.74 -1.86 13.35
C LEU A 217 14.43 -0.54 12.68
N THR A 218 14.19 0.50 13.46
CA THR A 218 13.89 1.86 12.99
C THR A 218 14.62 2.89 13.86
N THR A 219 14.53 4.17 13.53
CA THR A 219 14.95 5.28 14.41
C THR A 219 13.83 6.30 14.64
N ASN A 220 12.82 6.35 13.77
CA ASN A 220 11.89 7.47 13.63
C ASN A 220 10.41 7.03 13.48
N ASN A 221 10.06 5.78 13.76
CA ASN A 221 8.65 5.36 13.65
C ASN A 221 7.82 5.82 14.85
N GLN A 222 6.58 6.18 14.56
CA GLN A 222 5.55 6.43 15.58
C GLN A 222 5.27 5.20 16.43
N SER A 223 4.81 5.42 17.67
CA SER A 223 4.52 4.31 18.60
C SER A 223 3.46 3.37 18.03
N GLY A 224 3.69 2.06 18.16
CA GLY A 224 2.81 1.04 17.57
C GLY A 224 3.13 0.68 16.12
N TRP A 225 3.98 1.44 15.42
CA TRP A 225 4.39 1.16 14.04
C TRP A 225 5.76 0.46 13.98
N PRO A 226 6.08 -0.30 12.91
CA PRO A 226 5.29 -0.51 11.70
C PRO A 226 4.18 -1.55 11.88
N ARG A 227 3.31 -1.63 10.85
CA ARG A 227 2.33 -2.72 10.67
C ARG A 227 2.74 -3.62 9.51
N ILE A 228 2.23 -4.84 9.54
CA ILE A 228 2.41 -5.81 8.45
C ILE A 228 1.06 -6.13 7.85
N ILE A 229 0.97 -6.01 6.54
CA ILE A 229 -0.19 -6.44 5.77
C ILE A 229 0.09 -7.77 5.10
N GLU A 230 -0.98 -8.49 4.75
CA GLU A 230 -0.84 -9.62 3.86
C GLU A 230 -0.40 -9.15 2.48
N PHE A 231 0.66 -9.79 1.97
CA PHE A 231 1.20 -9.58 0.64
C PHE A 231 1.29 -10.95 -0.06
N LEU A 232 1.11 -10.96 -1.39
CA LEU A 232 1.26 -12.15 -2.23
C LEU A 232 2.69 -12.22 -2.80
N PRO A 233 3.61 -13.03 -2.24
CA PRO A 233 4.94 -13.19 -2.81
C PRO A 233 4.84 -13.80 -4.22
N GLY A 234 5.20 -13.01 -5.23
CA GLY A 234 5.24 -13.43 -6.64
C GLY A 234 4.36 -12.61 -7.59
N TYR A 235 3.40 -11.84 -7.08
CA TYR A 235 2.57 -10.94 -7.90
C TYR A 235 3.20 -9.55 -8.12
N VAL A 236 4.31 -9.30 -7.44
CA VAL A 236 5.01 -8.01 -7.33
C VAL A 236 5.74 -7.58 -8.61
N TYR A 237 5.86 -8.45 -9.61
CA TYR A 237 6.67 -8.17 -10.80
C TYR A 237 5.90 -7.58 -11.99
N SER A 238 4.57 -7.57 -12.00
CA SER A 238 3.80 -7.02 -13.13
C SER A 238 2.68 -6.09 -12.65
N ASP A 239 2.69 -4.85 -13.13
CA ASP A 239 1.60 -3.87 -13.19
C ASP A 239 0.97 -3.29 -11.90
N SER A 240 1.34 -3.72 -10.69
CA SER A 240 0.54 -3.44 -9.46
C SER A 240 1.11 -2.42 -8.46
N TYR A 241 2.11 -1.61 -8.82
CA TYR A 241 2.78 -0.69 -7.86
C TYR A 241 1.88 0.43 -7.28
N GLN A 242 0.80 0.81 -7.99
CA GLN A 242 -0.21 1.77 -7.51
C GLN A 242 -1.21 1.16 -6.52
N THR A 243 -1.33 -0.18 -6.46
CA THR A 243 -2.38 -0.86 -5.66
C THR A 243 -2.20 -0.73 -4.15
N LEU A 244 -1.06 -0.20 -3.70
CA LEU A 244 -0.70 -0.05 -2.30
C LEU A 244 -0.63 1.42 -1.85
N SER A 245 -1.05 2.39 -2.67
CA SER A 245 -1.05 3.80 -2.27
C SER A 245 -1.86 3.95 -0.97
N PRO A 246 -1.20 4.34 0.14
CA PRO A 246 -1.88 4.53 1.42
C PRO A 246 -2.57 5.89 1.46
N LEU A 247 -3.50 6.09 2.40
CA LEU A 247 -4.15 7.38 2.63
C LEU A 247 -4.32 7.72 4.11
N PHE A 248 -4.46 9.02 4.37
CA PHE A 248 -4.85 9.56 5.66
C PHE A 248 -6.22 10.22 5.53
N ALA A 249 -7.17 9.79 6.35
CA ALA A 249 -8.52 10.35 6.32
C ALA A 249 -9.19 10.25 7.67
N ASP A 250 -9.98 11.26 8.02
CA ASP A 250 -10.90 11.22 9.18
C ASP A 250 -12.15 10.45 8.76
N LEU A 251 -12.09 9.12 8.87
CA LEU A 251 -13.12 8.23 8.35
C LEU A 251 -14.43 8.37 9.13
N GLU A 252 -14.34 8.71 10.41
CA GLU A 252 -15.48 8.74 11.33
C GLU A 252 -16.00 10.15 11.65
N GLY A 253 -15.34 11.19 11.15
CA GLY A 253 -15.71 12.59 11.31
C GLY A 253 -15.43 13.12 12.72
N ASP A 254 -14.44 12.56 13.41
CA ASP A 254 -14.10 12.92 14.80
C ASP A 254 -12.94 13.92 14.93
N GLY A 255 -12.29 14.25 13.81
CA GLY A 255 -11.15 15.13 13.68
C GLY A 255 -9.79 14.45 13.86
N SER A 256 -9.74 13.14 14.07
CA SER A 256 -8.52 12.33 14.08
C SER A 256 -8.31 11.70 12.70
N LEU A 257 -7.07 11.63 12.25
CA LEU A 257 -6.76 10.95 10.98
C LEU A 257 -6.49 9.46 11.23
N GLU A 258 -7.16 8.61 10.44
CA GLU A 258 -6.86 7.20 10.32
C GLU A 258 -5.86 6.95 9.19
N CYS A 259 -5.10 5.87 9.33
CA CYS A 259 -4.26 5.32 8.26
C CYS A 259 -5.02 4.22 7.52
N ALA A 260 -5.22 4.32 6.21
CA ALA A 260 -5.89 3.29 5.44
C ALA A 260 -5.14 2.92 4.16
N LEU A 261 -5.29 1.66 3.72
CA LEU A 261 -4.77 1.19 2.43
C LEU A 261 -5.47 -0.11 2.00
N MET A 262 -5.31 -0.46 0.73
CA MET A 262 -5.63 -1.79 0.21
C MET A 262 -4.34 -2.58 -0.06
N SER A 263 -4.30 -3.87 0.28
CA SER A 263 -3.17 -4.74 -0.05
C SER A 263 -3.35 -5.46 -1.37
N SER A 264 -2.24 -5.87 -1.99
CA SER A 264 -2.22 -6.67 -3.22
C SER A 264 -3.01 -7.99 -3.13
N ALA A 265 -3.28 -8.46 -1.92
CA ALA A 265 -4.10 -9.63 -1.64
C ALA A 265 -5.61 -9.31 -1.54
N GLY A 266 -6.04 -8.11 -1.93
CA GLY A 266 -7.44 -7.68 -1.90
C GLY A 266 -8.01 -7.51 -0.49
N ARG A 267 -7.17 -7.10 0.47
CA ARG A 267 -7.62 -6.76 1.82
C ARG A 267 -7.54 -5.26 2.05
N VAL A 268 -8.62 -4.68 2.56
CA VAL A 268 -8.66 -3.27 2.97
C VAL A 268 -8.34 -3.19 4.45
N TYR A 269 -7.41 -2.32 4.82
CA TYR A 269 -7.01 -2.08 6.20
C TYR A 269 -7.27 -0.63 6.57
N ALA A 270 -7.68 -0.40 7.82
CA ALA A 270 -7.74 0.90 8.45
C ALA A 270 -7.23 0.78 9.89
N TRP A 271 -6.33 1.67 10.29
CA TRP A 271 -5.75 1.73 11.63
C TRP A 271 -5.95 3.12 12.24
N ASP A 272 -6.11 3.14 13.55
CA ASP A 272 -5.95 4.36 14.33
C ASP A 272 -4.46 4.74 14.38
N LYS A 273 -4.16 5.99 14.76
CA LYS A 273 -2.78 6.50 14.79
C LYS A 273 -1.81 5.74 15.70
N ASP A 274 -2.31 5.04 16.73
CA ASP A 274 -1.50 4.15 17.59
C ASP A 274 -1.21 2.78 16.93
N GLY A 275 -1.64 2.63 15.67
CA GLY A 275 -1.55 1.46 14.84
C GLY A 275 -2.56 0.38 15.22
N SER A 276 -3.47 0.57 16.17
CA SER A 276 -4.51 -0.42 16.44
C SER A 276 -5.45 -0.52 15.24
N LEU A 277 -5.85 -1.75 14.91
CA LEU A 277 -6.70 -2.00 13.75
C LEU A 277 -8.14 -1.64 14.09
N LYS A 278 -8.80 -0.85 13.23
CA LYS A 278 -10.17 -0.43 13.45
C LYS A 278 -11.13 -1.62 13.46
N ASN A 279 -12.20 -1.49 14.24
CA ASN A 279 -13.24 -2.52 14.29
C ASN A 279 -13.84 -2.72 12.89
N GLY A 280 -13.94 -3.99 12.48
CA GLY A 280 -14.42 -4.36 11.14
C GLY A 280 -13.33 -4.52 10.09
N PHE A 281 -12.09 -4.10 10.39
CA PHE A 281 -10.92 -4.28 9.54
C PHE A 281 -10.04 -5.45 10.02
N PRO A 282 -9.29 -6.12 9.10
CA PRO A 282 -9.31 -5.87 7.68
C PRO A 282 -10.58 -6.45 7.04
N VAL A 283 -11.09 -5.79 6.01
CA VAL A 283 -12.16 -6.35 5.19
C VAL A 283 -11.51 -7.31 4.18
N GLU A 284 -11.94 -8.57 4.16
CA GLU A 284 -11.33 -9.64 3.37
C GLU A 284 -12.15 -10.01 2.13
N PHE A 285 -11.46 -10.04 0.96
CA PHE A 285 -12.00 -10.51 -0.31
C PHE A 285 -11.12 -11.62 -0.89
N ARG A 286 -11.71 -12.49 -1.71
CA ARG A 286 -11.01 -13.61 -2.38
C ARG A 286 -10.54 -13.21 -3.79
N SER A 287 -9.85 -12.08 -3.88
CA SER A 287 -9.48 -11.45 -5.15
C SER A 287 -8.18 -10.67 -4.96
N SER A 288 -7.40 -10.49 -6.02
CA SER A 288 -6.29 -9.52 -6.02
C SER A 288 -6.83 -8.10 -6.18
N SER A 289 -6.07 -7.11 -5.71
CA SER A 289 -6.40 -5.71 -5.94
C SER A 289 -5.81 -5.22 -7.25
N SER A 290 -6.51 -4.31 -7.92
CA SER A 290 -6.06 -3.70 -9.19
C SER A 290 -6.04 -2.18 -9.17
N THR A 291 -6.38 -1.54 -8.04
CA THR A 291 -6.50 -0.08 -7.89
C THR A 291 -5.98 0.36 -6.52
N SER A 292 -5.80 1.67 -6.29
CA SER A 292 -5.64 2.23 -4.93
C SER A 292 -6.99 2.35 -4.21
N LEU A 293 -6.97 2.51 -2.90
CA LEU A 293 -8.18 2.80 -2.10
C LEU A 293 -8.54 4.29 -2.22
N ASN A 294 -9.82 4.63 -2.39
CA ASN A 294 -10.32 5.99 -2.23
C ASN A 294 -11.12 6.13 -0.93
N ALA A 295 -11.19 7.33 -0.35
CA ALA A 295 -12.03 7.64 0.80
C ALA A 295 -12.85 8.93 0.54
N ALA A 296 -14.17 8.90 0.63
CA ALA A 296 -15.00 10.10 0.45
C ALA A 296 -16.37 9.93 1.11
N ASP A 297 -16.98 11.03 1.57
CA ASP A 297 -18.38 11.03 2.05
C ASP A 297 -19.32 11.02 0.83
N ILE A 298 -19.54 9.84 0.25
CA ILE A 298 -20.32 9.73 -0.99
C ILE A 298 -21.81 9.90 -0.74
N ASN A 299 -22.28 9.67 0.49
CA ASN A 299 -23.70 9.71 0.85
C ASN A 299 -24.10 10.93 1.72
N ASN A 300 -23.15 11.82 1.99
CA ASN A 300 -23.31 13.06 2.76
C ASN A 300 -23.84 12.84 4.19
N ASP A 301 -23.35 11.81 4.88
CA ASP A 301 -23.67 11.54 6.29
C ASP A 301 -22.64 12.06 7.30
N GLY A 302 -21.54 12.64 6.79
CA GLY A 302 -20.44 13.19 7.58
C GLY A 302 -19.36 12.17 7.94
N LYS A 303 -19.43 10.93 7.44
CA LYS A 303 -18.36 9.93 7.51
C LYS A 303 -17.90 9.57 6.11
N LEU A 304 -16.68 9.05 6.02
CA LEU A 304 -16.11 8.68 4.73
C LEU A 304 -16.39 7.21 4.44
N GLU A 305 -16.87 6.96 3.23
CA GLU A 305 -16.91 5.64 2.62
C GLU A 305 -15.58 5.31 1.92
N LEU A 306 -15.23 4.03 1.89
CA LEU A 306 -14.05 3.51 1.21
C LEU A 306 -14.44 2.82 -0.09
N ILE A 307 -13.84 3.24 -1.21
CA ILE A 307 -14.07 2.64 -2.53
C ILE A 307 -12.84 1.85 -2.98
N ALA A 308 -13.06 0.61 -3.42
CA ALA A 308 -11.99 -0.31 -3.81
C ALA A 308 -12.33 -1.09 -5.10
N GLY A 309 -11.44 -1.03 -6.09
CA GLY A 309 -11.49 -1.88 -7.27
C GLY A 309 -10.71 -3.19 -7.09
N MET A 310 -11.37 -4.31 -7.36
CA MET A 310 -10.86 -5.67 -7.14
C MET A 310 -10.93 -6.51 -8.41
N GLN A 311 -10.05 -7.51 -8.53
CA GLN A 311 -9.95 -8.45 -9.64
C GLN A 311 -9.93 -9.90 -9.13
N GLU A 312 -10.88 -10.73 -9.58
CA GLU A 312 -10.88 -12.17 -9.28
C GLU A 312 -9.66 -12.85 -9.95
N ASP A 313 -8.99 -13.75 -9.22
CA ASP A 313 -7.75 -14.44 -9.63
C ASP A 313 -7.84 -15.18 -10.98
N SER A 314 -9.05 -15.43 -11.48
CA SER A 314 -9.31 -16.05 -12.79
C SER A 314 -9.19 -15.08 -13.98
N TYR A 315 -8.89 -13.79 -13.75
CA TYR A 315 -8.88 -12.70 -14.75
C TYR A 315 -10.23 -12.48 -15.46
N ASP A 316 -11.31 -13.14 -15.02
CA ASP A 316 -12.59 -13.13 -15.73
C ASP A 316 -13.61 -12.17 -15.11
N ARG A 317 -13.38 -11.64 -13.89
CA ARG A 317 -14.28 -10.66 -13.24
C ARG A 317 -13.51 -9.65 -12.39
N GLY A 318 -13.92 -8.40 -12.50
CA GLY A 318 -13.38 -7.26 -11.79
C GLY A 318 -14.56 -6.39 -11.37
N GLU A 319 -14.57 -6.00 -10.11
CA GLU A 319 -15.71 -5.41 -9.44
C GLU A 319 -15.24 -4.19 -8.63
N ILE A 320 -16.14 -3.24 -8.44
CA ILE A 320 -15.93 -2.10 -7.56
C ILE A 320 -16.80 -2.25 -6.33
N TYR A 321 -16.20 -2.06 -5.17
CA TYR A 321 -16.84 -2.21 -3.88
C TYR A 321 -16.81 -0.90 -3.13
N GLY A 322 -17.86 -0.65 -2.33
CA GLY A 322 -17.94 0.48 -1.41
C GLY A 322 -18.20 -0.02 0.00
N PHE A 323 -17.50 0.53 0.98
CA PHE A 323 -17.61 0.20 2.39
C PHE A 323 -17.87 1.43 3.22
N ASP A 324 -18.63 1.30 4.31
CA ASP A 324 -18.66 2.33 5.34
C ASP A 324 -17.34 2.34 6.15
N TYR A 325 -17.17 3.36 6.98
CA TYR A 325 -16.02 3.52 7.87
C TYR A 325 -15.84 2.39 8.90
N GLN A 326 -16.79 1.46 9.05
CA GLN A 326 -16.67 0.24 9.87
C GLN A 326 -16.42 -1.01 9.04
N GLY A 327 -16.19 -0.88 7.74
CA GLY A 327 -15.90 -2.00 6.86
C GLY A 327 -17.14 -2.82 6.46
N ASN A 328 -18.36 -2.32 6.68
CA ASN A 328 -19.56 -2.97 6.16
C ASN A 328 -19.78 -2.60 4.69
N LEU A 329 -20.19 -3.57 3.89
CA LEU A 329 -20.53 -3.36 2.49
C LEU A 329 -21.74 -2.41 2.35
N LEU A 330 -21.59 -1.38 1.52
CA LEU A 330 -22.66 -0.42 1.24
C LEU A 330 -23.81 -1.06 0.46
N SER A 331 -25.03 -0.61 0.73
CA SER A 331 -26.21 -1.07 0.01
C SER A 331 -26.11 -0.69 -1.47
N GLY A 332 -26.25 -1.68 -2.36
CA GLY A 332 -26.14 -1.48 -3.81
C GLY A 332 -24.72 -1.64 -4.36
N TRP A 333 -23.73 -1.90 -3.49
CA TRP A 333 -22.36 -2.21 -3.86
C TRP A 333 -22.08 -3.72 -3.66
N PRO A 334 -21.41 -4.42 -4.60
CA PRO A 334 -21.01 -3.91 -5.91
C PRO A 334 -22.21 -3.56 -6.82
N PRO A 335 -22.10 -2.54 -7.69
CA PRO A 335 -23.18 -2.11 -8.57
C PRO A 335 -23.77 -3.24 -9.41
N SER A 336 -25.11 -3.35 -9.42
CA SER A 336 -25.81 -4.31 -10.26
C SER A 336 -25.83 -3.89 -11.73
N GLY A 337 -25.87 -4.84 -12.66
CA GLY A 337 -25.98 -4.56 -14.10
C GLY A 337 -24.65 -4.34 -14.82
N LEU A 338 -23.52 -4.57 -14.14
CA LEU A 338 -22.22 -4.71 -14.78
C LEU A 338 -22.20 -5.95 -15.70
N PRO A 339 -21.49 -5.90 -16.84
CA PRO A 339 -21.39 -7.03 -17.75
C PRO A 339 -20.83 -8.28 -17.05
N SER A 340 -21.42 -9.44 -17.29
CA SER A 340 -21.00 -10.71 -16.68
C SER A 340 -19.72 -11.30 -17.29
N GLU A 341 -19.19 -10.69 -18.35
CA GLU A 341 -18.02 -11.17 -19.10
C GLU A 341 -16.79 -10.33 -18.75
N ARG A 342 -15.63 -11.00 -18.54
CA ARG A 342 -14.26 -10.47 -18.53
C ARG A 342 -14.15 -8.97 -18.29
N SER A 343 -14.63 -8.55 -17.13
CA SER A 343 -14.63 -7.15 -16.71
C SER A 343 -13.37 -6.92 -15.89
N LEU A 344 -12.53 -5.95 -16.24
CA LEU A 344 -11.37 -5.57 -15.44
C LEU A 344 -11.47 -4.11 -15.02
N THR A 345 -11.42 -3.85 -13.72
CA THR A 345 -11.08 -2.52 -13.20
C THR A 345 -9.56 -2.49 -13.09
N ARG A 346 -8.86 -1.57 -13.77
CA ARG A 346 -7.38 -1.50 -13.74
C ARG A 346 -6.84 -0.19 -13.18
N MET A 347 -7.69 0.83 -13.04
CA MET A 347 -7.26 2.18 -12.65
C MET A 347 -8.08 2.65 -11.46
N THR A 348 -7.43 3.44 -10.59
CA THR A 348 -8.09 4.01 -9.41
C THR A 348 -9.28 4.87 -9.83
N PRO A 349 -10.46 4.69 -9.24
CA PRO A 349 -11.63 5.54 -9.48
C PRO A 349 -11.35 7.01 -9.16
N ALA A 350 -12.19 7.89 -9.69
CA ALA A 350 -12.32 9.27 -9.24
C ALA A 350 -13.69 9.48 -8.57
N ILE A 351 -13.76 10.39 -7.60
CA ILE A 351 -14.96 10.66 -6.81
C ILE A 351 -15.23 12.16 -6.82
N GLY A 352 -16.46 12.56 -7.13
CA GLY A 352 -16.84 13.97 -7.20
C GLY A 352 -18.30 14.16 -7.58
N ASN A 353 -18.78 15.39 -7.49
CA ASN A 353 -20.17 15.72 -7.80
C ASN A 353 -20.36 15.87 -9.32
N LEU A 354 -20.98 14.88 -9.96
CA LEU A 354 -21.20 14.89 -11.41
C LEU A 354 -22.58 15.44 -11.80
N ASP A 355 -23.53 15.54 -10.86
CA ASP A 355 -24.93 15.84 -11.21
C ASP A 355 -25.56 17.00 -10.42
N GLY A 356 -24.72 17.77 -9.73
CA GLY A 356 -25.12 18.92 -8.91
C GLY A 356 -25.86 18.51 -7.63
N GLY A 357 -25.85 17.23 -7.29
CA GLY A 357 -26.48 16.65 -6.10
C GLY A 357 -25.75 16.99 -4.80
N SER A 358 -26.29 16.47 -3.69
CA SER A 358 -25.61 16.53 -2.38
C SER A 358 -24.66 15.36 -2.14
N ASP A 359 -24.86 14.29 -2.87
CA ASP A 359 -24.10 13.04 -2.79
C ASP A 359 -22.98 13.12 -3.82
N LEU A 360 -21.91 12.34 -3.64
CA LEU A 360 -20.83 12.25 -4.61
C LEU A 360 -20.99 10.99 -5.48
N GLU A 361 -20.57 11.11 -6.73
CA GLU A 361 -20.52 10.01 -7.69
C GLU A 361 -19.12 9.42 -7.78
N VAL A 362 -19.07 8.12 -8.08
CA VAL A 362 -17.84 7.37 -8.33
C VAL A 362 -17.72 7.11 -9.83
N VAL A 363 -16.65 7.60 -10.44
CA VAL A 363 -16.31 7.38 -11.86
C VAL A 363 -15.16 6.40 -11.96
N THR A 364 -15.35 5.32 -12.72
CA THR A 364 -14.32 4.30 -12.92
C THR A 364 -14.34 3.77 -14.35
N ASN A 365 -13.20 3.25 -14.80
CA ASN A 365 -13.15 2.44 -16.02
C ASN A 365 -13.49 0.98 -15.69
N ILE A 366 -14.25 0.33 -16.55
CA ILE A 366 -14.44 -1.13 -16.50
C ILE A 366 -14.24 -1.67 -17.91
N ASN A 367 -13.17 -2.43 -18.10
CA ASN A 367 -12.82 -3.02 -19.39
C ASN A 367 -13.61 -4.31 -19.58
N THR A 368 -14.63 -4.28 -20.44
CA THR A 368 -15.47 -5.44 -20.80
C THR A 368 -15.34 -5.79 -22.29
N GLY A 369 -14.16 -5.53 -22.90
CA GLY A 369 -13.94 -5.62 -24.34
C GLY A 369 -14.57 -4.51 -25.19
N GLN A 370 -15.43 -3.66 -24.61
CA GLN A 370 -16.00 -2.46 -25.22
C GLN A 370 -15.48 -1.15 -24.61
N ASN A 371 -14.62 -1.23 -23.58
CA ASN A 371 -13.98 -0.13 -22.83
C ASN A 371 -14.94 1.02 -22.51
N LYS A 372 -15.51 1.03 -21.31
CA LYS A 372 -16.44 2.10 -20.91
C LYS A 372 -16.06 2.70 -19.58
N PHE A 373 -16.35 4.00 -19.44
CA PHE A 373 -16.40 4.63 -18.14
C PHE A 373 -17.81 4.54 -17.58
N TYR A 374 -17.89 4.28 -16.29
CA TYR A 374 -19.12 4.16 -15.53
C TYR A 374 -19.11 5.22 -14.44
N GLY A 375 -20.23 5.95 -14.31
CA GLY A 375 -20.52 6.79 -13.16
C GLY A 375 -21.57 6.11 -12.29
N PHE A 376 -21.30 5.98 -11.00
CA PHE A 376 -22.20 5.40 -10.01
C PHE A 376 -22.55 6.43 -8.94
N LYS A 377 -23.83 6.49 -8.58
CA LYS A 377 -24.32 7.22 -7.42
C LYS A 377 -23.91 6.52 -6.12
N SER A 378 -24.02 7.22 -5.00
CA SER A 378 -23.81 6.71 -3.63
C SER A 378 -24.48 5.36 -3.35
N ASN A 379 -25.66 5.11 -3.91
CA ASN A 379 -26.44 3.87 -3.75
C ASN A 379 -26.11 2.76 -4.77
N GLY A 380 -25.05 2.91 -5.57
CA GLY A 380 -24.60 1.94 -6.57
C GLY A 380 -25.40 1.92 -7.88
N THR A 381 -26.39 2.81 -8.05
CA THR A 381 -27.10 2.96 -9.34
C THR A 381 -26.31 3.84 -10.30
N GLN A 382 -26.49 3.64 -11.61
CA GLN A 382 -25.78 4.43 -12.62
C GLN A 382 -26.28 5.88 -12.68
N VAL A 383 -25.34 6.80 -12.92
CA VAL A 383 -25.62 8.19 -13.26
C VAL A 383 -26.34 8.24 -14.62
N SER A 384 -27.29 9.16 -14.78
CA SER A 384 -28.03 9.29 -16.04
C SER A 384 -27.08 9.64 -17.19
N GLY A 385 -27.18 8.92 -18.30
CA GLY A 385 -26.32 9.11 -19.48
C GLY A 385 -25.03 8.29 -19.48
N TRP A 386 -24.72 7.63 -18.36
CA TRP A 386 -23.62 6.68 -18.24
C TRP A 386 -24.11 5.23 -18.42
N PRO A 387 -23.25 4.28 -18.86
CA PRO A 387 -21.83 4.42 -19.16
C PRO A 387 -21.54 5.09 -20.52
N VAL A 388 -20.39 5.73 -20.61
CA VAL A 388 -19.87 6.38 -21.83
C VAL A 388 -18.81 5.51 -22.50
N ASN A 389 -18.79 5.50 -23.84
CA ASN A 389 -17.84 4.68 -24.60
C ASN A 389 -16.43 5.29 -24.61
N ASN A 390 -15.41 4.46 -24.40
CA ASN A 390 -14.00 4.80 -24.54
C ASN A 390 -13.37 4.01 -25.71
N ALA A 391 -12.43 4.64 -26.42
CA ALA A 391 -11.67 4.03 -27.52
C ALA A 391 -10.40 3.28 -27.06
N SER A 392 -9.91 3.40 -25.81
CA SER A 392 -8.68 2.72 -25.33
C SER A 392 -8.94 1.64 -24.27
N PRO A 393 -8.38 0.42 -24.44
CA PRO A 393 -8.44 -0.67 -23.44
C PRO A 393 -7.52 -0.48 -22.23
N ASP A 394 -6.56 0.45 -22.30
CA ASP A 394 -5.47 0.56 -21.32
C ASP A 394 -5.23 1.99 -20.80
N GLY A 395 -6.18 2.91 -21.03
CA GLY A 395 -6.07 4.32 -20.61
C GLY A 395 -5.94 4.56 -19.09
N GLU A 396 -5.54 5.77 -18.72
CA GLU A 396 -5.34 6.20 -17.32
C GLU A 396 -6.62 6.27 -16.48
N ALA A 397 -6.43 6.37 -15.15
CA ALA A 397 -7.49 6.72 -14.21
C ALA A 397 -8.28 7.96 -14.70
N PRO A 398 -9.62 7.95 -14.60
CA PRO A 398 -10.38 9.16 -14.85
C PRO A 398 -9.94 10.24 -13.85
N ILE A 399 -9.99 11.49 -14.27
CA ILE A 399 -9.87 12.64 -13.37
C ILE A 399 -11.15 13.47 -13.48
N LEU A 400 -11.54 14.12 -12.39
CA LEU A 400 -12.68 15.04 -12.37
C LEU A 400 -12.18 16.46 -12.22
N ALA A 401 -12.72 17.38 -13.01
CA ALA A 401 -12.46 18.80 -12.85
C ALA A 401 -13.64 19.63 -13.33
N ASN A 402 -13.75 20.86 -12.82
CA ASN A 402 -14.67 21.84 -13.39
C ASN A 402 -14.04 22.45 -14.65
N ILE A 403 -14.62 22.13 -15.80
CA ILE A 403 -14.08 22.48 -17.12
C ILE A 403 -14.79 23.69 -17.71
N ASP A 404 -16.06 23.91 -17.38
CA ASP A 404 -16.90 24.94 -17.99
C ASP A 404 -17.41 26.03 -17.03
N ASP A 405 -16.79 26.11 -15.85
CA ASP A 405 -17.08 27.06 -14.76
C ASP A 405 -18.52 26.94 -14.22
N ASP A 406 -19.09 25.73 -14.24
CA ASP A 406 -20.40 25.47 -13.64
C ASP A 406 -20.29 24.88 -12.21
N GLU A 407 -21.40 24.40 -11.63
CA GLU A 407 -21.37 23.81 -10.28
C GLU A 407 -21.10 22.29 -10.32
N GLU A 408 -21.18 21.66 -11.49
CA GLU A 408 -20.98 20.24 -11.75
C GLU A 408 -19.51 19.97 -12.11
N LEU A 409 -19.09 18.71 -12.08
CA LEU A 409 -17.75 18.30 -12.48
C LEU A 409 -17.81 17.45 -13.75
N GLU A 410 -16.80 17.61 -14.59
CA GLU A 410 -16.61 16.86 -15.81
C GLU A 410 -15.56 15.77 -15.61
N ALA A 411 -15.74 14.66 -16.31
CA ALA A 411 -14.74 13.61 -16.38
C ALA A 411 -13.79 13.82 -17.56
N MET A 412 -12.50 13.65 -17.30
CA MET A 412 -11.47 13.57 -18.33
C MET A 412 -10.82 12.20 -18.38
N ALA A 413 -10.51 11.76 -19.60
CA ALA A 413 -9.92 10.47 -19.84
C ALA A 413 -9.01 10.47 -21.07
N LEU A 414 -7.95 9.68 -21.02
CA LEU A 414 -7.08 9.42 -22.16
C LEU A 414 -7.54 8.17 -22.93
N GLY A 415 -8.05 8.38 -24.15
CA GLY A 415 -8.42 7.36 -25.11
C GLY A 415 -7.27 6.98 -26.06
N SER A 416 -7.55 6.27 -27.15
CA SER A 416 -6.56 5.74 -28.12
C SER A 416 -5.93 6.86 -28.98
N GLY A 417 -5.17 7.75 -28.33
CA GLY A 417 -4.56 8.94 -28.92
C GLY A 417 -5.39 10.22 -28.87
N GLU A 418 -6.48 10.22 -28.10
CA GLU A 418 -7.33 11.39 -27.89
C GLU A 418 -7.57 11.62 -26.40
N LEU A 419 -7.66 12.88 -26.00
CA LEU A 419 -8.15 13.29 -24.70
C LEU A 419 -9.66 13.56 -24.81
N LEU A 420 -10.45 12.91 -23.96
CA LEU A 420 -11.90 13.02 -23.94
C LEU A 420 -12.32 13.87 -22.74
N LEU A 421 -13.14 14.89 -22.98
CA LEU A 421 -13.79 15.72 -21.97
C LEU A 421 -15.28 15.40 -21.99
N ILE A 422 -15.79 14.91 -20.88
CA ILE A 422 -17.12 14.30 -20.76
C ILE A 422 -17.88 15.04 -19.67
N ASP A 423 -19.04 15.57 -20.04
CA ASP A 423 -20.01 16.21 -19.15
C ASP A 423 -20.50 15.23 -18.08
N GLY A 424 -20.85 15.73 -16.89
CA GLY A 424 -21.49 14.95 -15.83
C GLY A 424 -22.73 14.17 -16.28
N ASN A 425 -23.46 14.66 -17.30
CA ASN A 425 -24.58 13.94 -17.93
C ASN A 425 -24.16 12.84 -18.95
N GLY A 426 -22.87 12.59 -19.11
CA GLY A 426 -22.29 11.58 -20.01
C GLY A 426 -22.16 12.02 -21.47
N SER A 427 -22.47 13.27 -21.81
CA SER A 427 -22.27 13.77 -23.17
C SER A 427 -20.80 14.16 -23.42
N LEU A 428 -20.31 13.95 -24.64
CA LEU A 428 -18.96 14.36 -25.01
C LEU A 428 -18.94 15.87 -25.24
N ILE A 429 -18.22 16.61 -24.40
CA ILE A 429 -17.96 18.04 -24.58
C ILE A 429 -16.96 18.21 -25.71
N ARG A 430 -15.86 17.46 -25.65
CA ARG A 430 -14.74 17.59 -26.59
C ARG A 430 -13.93 16.30 -26.71
N SER A 431 -13.39 16.07 -27.90
CA SER A 431 -12.26 15.17 -28.11
C SER A 431 -11.10 15.97 -28.69
N ILE A 432 -9.92 15.87 -28.06
CA ILE A 432 -8.69 16.55 -28.45
C ILE A 432 -7.70 15.49 -28.95
N ALA A 433 -7.39 15.51 -30.24
CA ALA A 433 -6.39 14.62 -30.81
C ALA A 433 -4.98 15.01 -30.34
N LEU A 434 -4.24 14.05 -29.79
CA LEU A 434 -2.84 14.27 -29.44
C LEU A 434 -2.00 14.30 -30.72
N ASN A 435 -1.18 15.33 -30.90
CA ASN A 435 -0.45 15.55 -32.14
C ASN A 435 0.86 14.73 -32.18
N ALA A 436 0.73 13.43 -32.49
CA ALA A 436 1.84 12.50 -32.68
C ALA A 436 1.52 11.46 -33.79
N SER A 437 2.56 10.99 -34.49
CA SER A 437 2.42 10.03 -35.60
C SER A 437 2.15 8.59 -35.14
N TYR A 438 2.45 8.31 -33.88
CA TYR A 438 2.19 7.06 -33.18
C TYR A 438 1.90 7.44 -31.73
N ILE A 439 0.91 6.79 -31.13
CA ILE A 439 0.56 6.98 -29.72
C ILE A 439 0.28 5.61 -29.15
N ASP A 440 0.99 5.28 -28.08
CA ASP A 440 0.70 4.14 -27.25
C ASP A 440 0.22 4.63 -25.88
N THR A 441 -1.00 4.23 -25.54
CA THR A 441 -1.63 4.50 -24.23
C THR A 441 -1.70 3.25 -23.37
N SER A 442 -1.10 2.14 -23.81
CA SER A 442 -1.04 0.91 -23.03
C SER A 442 0.10 0.88 -22.03
N GLU A 443 1.19 1.58 -22.35
CA GLU A 443 2.42 1.56 -21.55
C GLU A 443 2.73 2.94 -20.95
N SER A 444 2.11 3.21 -19.80
CA SER A 444 2.38 4.36 -18.91
C SER A 444 1.99 5.74 -19.43
N PRO A 445 0.73 5.98 -19.83
CA PRO A 445 0.26 7.35 -19.94
C PRO A 445 0.21 8.05 -18.57
N ALA A 446 0.21 9.38 -18.57
CA ALA A 446 -0.15 10.18 -17.39
C ALA A 446 -1.11 11.28 -17.80
N LEU A 447 -2.04 11.59 -16.89
CA LEU A 447 -3.01 12.67 -17.03
C LEU A 447 -3.19 13.37 -15.68
N THR A 448 -3.05 14.69 -15.65
CA THR A 448 -3.30 15.53 -14.48
C THR A 448 -3.76 16.93 -14.92
N VAL A 449 -4.29 17.73 -14.01
CA VAL A 449 -4.70 19.11 -14.27
C VAL A 449 -4.25 20.06 -13.16
N GLY A 450 -3.96 21.29 -13.52
CA GLY A 450 -3.52 22.33 -12.59
C GLY A 450 -3.17 23.62 -13.31
N ASP A 451 -3.11 24.73 -12.56
CA ASP A 451 -2.67 26.04 -13.06
C ASP A 451 -1.14 26.06 -13.22
N VAL A 452 -0.65 25.70 -14.40
CA VAL A 452 0.79 25.59 -14.69
C VAL A 452 1.35 26.83 -15.38
N ASP A 453 0.50 27.78 -15.78
CA ASP A 453 0.93 29.02 -16.41
C ASP A 453 0.71 30.29 -15.55
N GLY A 454 -0.06 30.17 -14.47
CA GLY A 454 -0.32 31.15 -13.43
C GLY A 454 -1.43 32.15 -13.76
N ASP A 455 -2.34 31.80 -14.68
CA ASP A 455 -3.44 32.67 -15.08
C ASP A 455 -4.72 32.51 -14.21
N GLY A 456 -4.72 31.54 -13.30
CA GLY A 456 -5.83 31.21 -12.41
C GLY A 456 -6.82 30.20 -12.98
N LYS A 457 -6.55 29.60 -14.14
CA LYS A 457 -7.33 28.51 -14.74
C LYS A 457 -6.55 27.20 -14.68
N LEU A 458 -7.23 26.09 -14.97
CA LEU A 458 -6.57 24.79 -15.06
C LEU A 458 -6.12 24.54 -16.48
N GLU A 459 -4.95 23.93 -16.61
CA GLU A 459 -4.49 23.31 -17.84
C GLU A 459 -4.41 21.80 -17.67
N ILE A 460 -4.51 21.10 -18.79
CA ILE A 460 -4.41 19.65 -18.88
C ILE A 460 -2.99 19.26 -19.24
N VAL A 461 -2.35 18.48 -18.38
CA VAL A 461 -1.01 17.92 -18.61
C VAL A 461 -1.15 16.45 -18.93
N ALA A 462 -0.77 16.07 -20.15
CA ALA A 462 -0.82 14.69 -20.62
C ALA A 462 0.56 14.20 -21.07
N CYS A 463 0.90 12.96 -20.76
CA CYS A 463 2.09 12.27 -21.23
C CYS A 463 1.73 10.95 -21.91
N VAL A 464 2.32 10.68 -23.08
CA VAL A 464 2.14 9.42 -23.82
C VAL A 464 3.43 8.96 -24.47
N ASP A 465 3.56 7.65 -24.70
CA ASP A 465 4.60 7.10 -25.56
C ASP A 465 4.24 7.34 -27.04
N THR A 466 5.23 7.79 -27.81
CA THR A 466 5.07 8.22 -29.20
C THR A 466 5.94 7.46 -30.19
N GLN A 467 6.54 6.32 -29.79
CA GLN A 467 7.30 5.46 -30.69
C GLN A 467 6.88 3.99 -30.66
N ALA A 468 6.87 3.36 -31.85
CA ALA A 468 6.54 1.94 -32.01
C ALA A 468 7.68 0.98 -31.66
N SER A 469 8.93 1.48 -31.57
CA SER A 469 10.10 0.69 -31.16
C SER A 469 11.10 1.62 -30.48
N GLY A 470 11.58 1.24 -29.29
CA GLY A 470 12.19 2.21 -28.38
C GLY A 470 11.12 3.06 -27.68
N LYS A 471 11.49 3.81 -26.64
CA LYS A 471 10.55 4.62 -25.87
C LYS A 471 10.80 6.10 -26.06
N LYS A 472 9.75 6.86 -26.36
CA LYS A 472 9.81 8.32 -26.43
C LYS A 472 8.54 8.94 -25.92
N TYR A 473 8.67 9.60 -24.80
CA TYR A 473 7.58 10.20 -24.08
C TYR A 473 7.42 11.64 -24.52
N LYS A 474 6.18 11.98 -24.87
CA LYS A 474 5.81 13.33 -25.27
C LYS A 474 4.82 13.88 -24.26
N PHE A 475 5.15 15.05 -23.74
CA PHE A 475 4.33 15.82 -22.84
C PHE A 475 3.57 16.86 -23.64
N PHE A 476 2.33 17.08 -23.24
CA PHE A 476 1.45 18.09 -23.81
C PHE A 476 0.82 18.88 -22.67
N VAL A 477 0.76 20.20 -22.84
CA VAL A 477 -0.02 21.10 -22.01
C VAL A 477 -1.11 21.70 -22.87
N TYR A 478 -2.36 21.50 -22.48
CA TYR A 478 -3.53 22.02 -23.17
C TYR A 478 -4.35 22.92 -22.24
N GLU A 479 -4.90 23.99 -22.80
CA GLU A 479 -6.04 24.68 -22.20
C GLU A 479 -7.24 23.72 -22.12
N LEU A 480 -8.17 23.97 -21.19
CA LEU A 480 -9.43 23.22 -21.11
C LEU A 480 -10.27 23.28 -22.41
N ASP A 481 -10.12 24.35 -23.19
CA ASP A 481 -10.77 24.47 -24.51
C ASP A 481 -10.10 23.63 -25.61
N GLY A 482 -9.02 22.91 -25.28
CA GLY A 482 -8.25 22.05 -26.16
C GLY A 482 -7.18 22.77 -26.98
N THR A 483 -6.93 24.05 -26.73
CA THR A 483 -5.80 24.78 -27.33
C THR A 483 -4.49 24.22 -26.78
N LEU A 484 -3.56 23.84 -27.65
CA LEU A 484 -2.24 23.40 -27.24
C LEU A 484 -1.41 24.60 -26.78
N VAL A 485 -1.03 24.62 -25.50
CA VAL A 485 -0.14 25.63 -24.92
C VAL A 485 1.31 25.30 -25.30
N SER A 486 1.75 24.07 -25.02
CA SER A 486 3.12 23.64 -25.27
C SER A 486 3.22 22.11 -25.41
N SER A 487 4.34 21.64 -25.93
CA SER A 487 4.69 20.22 -25.91
C SER A 487 6.19 20.03 -26.00
N TRP A 488 6.73 19.05 -25.28
CA TRP A 488 8.14 18.68 -25.34
C TRP A 488 8.28 17.15 -25.29
N GLU A 489 9.47 16.66 -25.62
CA GLU A 489 9.75 15.24 -25.78
C GLU A 489 11.00 14.83 -25.03
N ILE A 490 10.98 13.61 -24.51
CA ILE A 490 12.12 12.96 -23.88
C ILE A 490 12.30 11.60 -24.53
N THR A 491 13.51 11.35 -25.02
CA THR A 491 13.82 10.13 -25.77
C THR A 491 14.70 9.24 -24.90
N GLN A 492 14.29 8.00 -24.70
CA GLN A 492 15.15 6.98 -24.12
C GLN A 492 16.15 6.52 -25.19
N PRO A 493 17.45 6.31 -24.86
CA PRO A 493 18.41 5.82 -25.83
C PRO A 493 18.00 4.47 -26.43
N ASP A 494 18.15 4.32 -27.76
CA ASP A 494 17.93 3.03 -28.44
C ASP A 494 18.84 1.96 -27.82
N ASN A 495 18.27 0.77 -27.53
CA ASN A 495 18.93 -0.46 -27.01
C ASN A 495 18.89 -0.73 -25.50
N ILE A 496 17.96 -0.14 -24.74
CA ILE A 496 17.67 -0.58 -23.37
C ILE A 496 16.46 -1.52 -23.40
N ILE A 497 16.71 -2.78 -23.05
CA ILE A 497 15.72 -3.87 -22.95
C ILE A 497 15.24 -3.92 -21.49
N ASP A 498 13.98 -3.54 -21.27
CA ASP A 498 12.95 -4.15 -20.40
C ASP A 498 12.05 -3.17 -19.62
N GLU A 499 10.74 -3.43 -19.76
CA GLU A 499 9.61 -3.39 -18.80
C GLU A 499 9.43 -2.25 -17.78
N ALA A 500 10.15 -1.13 -17.85
CA ALA A 500 9.87 -0.05 -16.92
C ALA A 500 8.62 0.74 -17.34
N TYR A 501 7.62 0.73 -16.46
CA TYR A 501 6.38 1.50 -16.58
C TYR A 501 6.63 2.91 -16.03
N TYR A 502 7.22 3.77 -16.85
CA TYR A 502 7.89 4.96 -16.37
C TYR A 502 6.96 6.11 -15.93
N PHE A 503 5.79 6.37 -16.55
CA PHE A 503 5.10 7.67 -16.48
C PHE A 503 3.63 7.67 -16.04
N ARG A 504 3.25 7.01 -14.94
CA ARG A 504 1.83 7.01 -14.49
C ARG A 504 1.44 8.08 -13.46
N ASN A 505 2.38 8.87 -12.91
CA ASN A 505 2.09 9.72 -11.74
C ASN A 505 2.80 11.10 -11.75
N LEU A 506 2.25 12.09 -12.45
CA LEU A 506 2.74 13.47 -12.39
C LEU A 506 2.23 14.17 -11.13
N ALA A 507 3.11 14.87 -10.44
CA ALA A 507 2.74 15.80 -9.36
C ALA A 507 2.83 17.24 -9.89
N LEU A 508 1.91 18.09 -9.46
CA LEU A 508 1.93 19.52 -9.77
C LEU A 508 2.09 20.33 -8.48
N GLY A 509 2.85 21.41 -8.53
CA GLY A 509 2.88 22.37 -7.42
C GLY A 509 3.86 23.51 -7.64
N ASP A 510 3.61 24.62 -6.97
CA ASP A 510 4.39 25.85 -7.07
C ASP A 510 5.56 25.78 -6.09
N LEU A 511 6.68 25.23 -6.58
CA LEU A 511 7.91 25.01 -5.81
C LEU A 511 8.58 26.32 -5.41
N ASN A 512 8.22 27.44 -6.04
CA ASN A 512 8.96 28.68 -5.94
C ASN A 512 8.11 29.89 -5.48
N LYS A 513 6.80 29.68 -5.35
CA LYS A 513 5.78 30.67 -4.99
C LYS A 513 5.65 31.82 -5.98
N ASP A 514 5.81 31.56 -7.28
CA ASP A 514 5.53 32.55 -8.34
C ASP A 514 4.10 32.50 -8.90
N GLY A 515 3.29 31.59 -8.39
CA GLY A 515 1.91 31.37 -8.80
C GLY A 515 1.77 30.41 -9.98
N LYS A 516 2.83 29.68 -10.36
CA LYS A 516 2.79 28.70 -11.45
C LYS A 516 3.15 27.33 -10.91
N ASN A 517 2.35 26.32 -11.22
CA ASN A 517 2.70 24.97 -10.85
C ASN A 517 3.80 24.41 -11.77
N GLU A 518 4.87 23.92 -11.17
CA GLU A 518 5.83 23.06 -11.85
C GLU A 518 5.25 21.64 -12.04
N ILE A 519 5.73 20.96 -13.09
CA ILE A 519 5.39 19.57 -13.40
C ILE A 519 6.53 18.68 -12.92
N ILE A 520 6.26 17.86 -11.89
CA ILE A 520 7.25 17.01 -11.23
C ILE A 520 7.05 15.54 -11.61
N PHE A 521 8.17 14.88 -11.88
CA PHE A 521 8.21 13.47 -12.25
C PHE A 521 9.51 12.81 -11.82
N ALA A 522 9.47 11.54 -11.43
CA ALA A 522 10.65 10.78 -11.06
C ALA A 522 10.73 9.43 -11.79
N THR A 523 11.95 8.91 -11.91
CA THR A 523 12.24 7.76 -12.78
C THR A 523 12.73 6.53 -12.02
N PRO A 524 12.27 5.33 -12.42
CA PRO A 524 12.57 4.07 -11.75
C PRO A 524 14.02 3.60 -11.95
N TYR A 525 14.35 2.55 -11.21
CA TYR A 525 15.59 1.80 -11.32
C TYR A 525 15.49 0.75 -12.43
N SER A 526 16.60 0.44 -13.11
CA SER A 526 16.67 -0.68 -14.06
C SER A 526 17.87 -1.57 -13.70
N GLU A 527 17.61 -2.82 -13.32
CA GLU A 527 18.67 -3.80 -13.04
C GLU A 527 19.45 -4.11 -14.34
N GLY A 528 20.77 -3.93 -14.30
CA GLY A 528 21.67 -4.55 -15.28
C GLY A 528 22.05 -3.73 -16.53
N THR A 529 21.79 -2.41 -16.57
CA THR A 529 22.24 -1.55 -17.69
C THR A 529 23.34 -0.55 -17.27
N LYS A 530 24.12 -0.10 -18.27
CA LYS A 530 25.35 0.69 -18.10
C LYS A 530 25.03 2.11 -17.65
N GLU A 531 25.98 2.76 -16.94
CA GLU A 531 26.06 4.19 -16.50
C GLU A 531 25.65 5.29 -17.51
N THR A 532 25.19 4.95 -18.72
CA THR A 532 24.88 5.88 -19.81
C THR A 532 23.39 6.18 -19.98
N ASP A 533 22.49 5.64 -19.16
CA ASP A 533 21.07 5.96 -19.25
C ASP A 533 20.77 7.34 -18.64
N ILE A 534 20.33 8.27 -19.49
CA ILE A 534 20.06 9.66 -19.10
C ILE A 534 18.73 9.82 -18.34
N LEU A 535 17.89 8.80 -18.30
CA LEU A 535 16.57 8.83 -17.67
C LEU A 535 16.49 8.05 -16.35
N GLN A 536 17.56 7.42 -15.86
CA GLN A 536 17.49 6.61 -14.65
C GLN A 536 17.74 7.43 -13.38
N ASN A 537 17.04 7.04 -12.29
CA ASN A 537 17.25 7.52 -10.93
C ASN A 537 17.29 9.06 -10.84
N LYS A 538 16.34 9.71 -11.52
CA LYS A 538 16.26 11.18 -11.60
C LYS A 538 14.90 11.70 -11.23
N ILE A 539 14.90 12.92 -10.69
CA ILE A 539 13.72 13.78 -10.60
C ILE A 539 13.83 14.90 -11.64
N TYR A 540 12.75 15.08 -12.38
CA TYR A 540 12.48 16.16 -13.30
C TYR A 540 11.47 17.10 -12.67
N ALA A 541 11.73 18.40 -12.77
CA ALA A 541 10.77 19.46 -12.50
C ALA A 541 10.82 20.42 -13.69
N TRP A 542 9.69 20.65 -14.34
CA TRP A 542 9.58 21.54 -15.50
C TRP A 542 8.61 22.67 -15.26
N ASP A 543 8.84 23.79 -15.92
CA ASP A 543 7.77 24.76 -16.18
C ASP A 543 6.80 24.22 -17.26
N SER A 544 5.68 24.93 -17.45
CA SER A 544 4.70 24.63 -18.50
C SER A 544 5.23 24.72 -19.93
N GLN A 545 6.48 25.13 -20.14
CA GLN A 545 7.14 25.22 -21.45
C GLN A 545 8.19 24.11 -21.65
N GLY A 546 8.35 23.20 -20.69
CA GLY A 546 9.31 22.09 -20.73
C GLY A 546 10.75 22.50 -20.40
N ASN A 547 10.98 23.68 -19.84
CA ASN A 547 12.30 24.06 -19.32
C ASN A 547 12.50 23.46 -17.93
N LEU A 548 13.69 22.92 -17.67
CA LEU A 548 14.03 22.39 -16.35
C LEU A 548 14.08 23.53 -15.31
N PHE A 549 13.26 23.42 -14.28
CA PHE A 549 13.13 24.38 -13.19
C PHE A 549 14.49 24.65 -12.50
N PHE A 550 15.22 23.60 -12.12
CA PHE A 550 16.55 23.72 -11.51
C PHE A 550 17.68 23.99 -12.53
N GLY A 551 17.36 24.13 -13.82
CA GLY A 551 18.34 24.11 -14.92
C GLY A 551 19.05 22.76 -15.13
N LYS A 552 18.71 21.75 -14.33
CA LYS A 552 19.23 20.38 -14.34
C LYS A 552 18.17 19.42 -13.78
N THR A 553 18.38 18.12 -13.93
CA THR A 553 17.66 17.12 -13.15
C THR A 553 18.33 16.91 -11.79
N ILE A 554 17.58 16.43 -10.81
CA ILE A 554 18.15 15.91 -9.56
C ILE A 554 18.54 14.45 -9.81
N ASP A 555 19.74 14.06 -9.38
CA ASP A 555 20.24 12.69 -9.45
C ASP A 555 20.04 12.03 -8.08
N LEU A 556 19.26 10.95 -8.04
CA LEU A 556 18.97 10.18 -6.83
C LEU A 556 20.17 9.28 -6.44
N GLY A 557 21.09 9.01 -7.37
CA GLY A 557 22.22 8.12 -7.19
C GLY A 557 22.01 6.72 -7.77
N ALA A 558 23.07 5.90 -7.75
CA ALA A 558 23.00 4.52 -8.19
C ALA A 558 22.10 3.71 -7.25
N ASP A 559 21.23 2.86 -7.81
CA ASP A 559 20.31 1.98 -7.10
C ASP A 559 19.18 2.70 -6.29
N GLU A 560 18.91 3.97 -6.59
CA GLU A 560 17.93 4.83 -5.88
C GLU A 560 16.72 5.20 -6.75
N GLY A 561 16.28 4.32 -7.64
CA GLY A 561 15.17 4.62 -8.53
C GLY A 561 13.84 4.83 -7.80
N ALA A 562 12.99 5.70 -8.35
CA ALA A 562 11.68 6.03 -7.80
C ALA A 562 10.56 5.62 -8.75
N TYR A 563 9.64 4.79 -8.26
CA TYR A 563 8.46 4.33 -9.01
C TYR A 563 7.19 5.11 -8.66
N SER A 564 7.23 5.87 -7.56
CA SER A 564 6.09 6.55 -6.99
C SER A 564 5.93 7.98 -7.50
N SER A 565 4.72 8.53 -7.36
CA SER A 565 4.52 9.99 -7.44
C SER A 565 5.35 10.70 -6.37
N ALA A 566 5.78 11.92 -6.67
CA ALA A 566 6.31 12.82 -5.65
C ALA A 566 5.16 13.41 -4.82
N VAL A 567 5.48 13.79 -3.60
CA VAL A 567 4.58 14.58 -2.74
C VAL A 567 5.27 15.88 -2.36
N LEU A 568 4.49 16.95 -2.18
CA LEU A 568 5.00 18.31 -2.01
C LEU A 568 4.54 18.88 -0.67
N ALA A 569 5.51 19.23 0.20
CA ALA A 569 5.24 19.77 1.53
C ALA A 569 6.36 20.72 1.99
N ASP A 570 6.01 21.79 2.70
CA ASP A 570 6.96 22.72 3.33
C ASP A 570 7.59 22.04 4.57
N LEU A 571 8.74 21.39 4.39
CA LEU A 571 9.45 20.67 5.42
C LEU A 571 10.39 21.59 6.20
N ASP A 572 11.03 22.55 5.54
CA ASP A 572 12.04 23.40 6.17
C ASP A 572 11.51 24.73 6.76
N GLY A 573 10.26 25.08 6.46
CA GLY A 573 9.55 26.25 6.99
C GLY A 573 9.81 27.54 6.23
N ASP A 574 10.38 27.47 5.02
CA ASP A 574 10.65 28.63 4.17
C ASP A 574 9.43 29.12 3.35
N ALA A 575 8.27 28.47 3.53
CA ALA A 575 7.02 28.71 2.81
C ALA A 575 7.01 28.29 1.33
N GLN A 576 7.98 27.50 0.89
CA GLN A 576 7.96 26.77 -0.37
C GLN A 576 7.91 25.26 -0.09
N PRO A 577 7.29 24.46 -0.96
CA PRO A 577 7.27 23.03 -0.77
C PRO A 577 8.58 22.37 -1.22
N GLU A 578 8.98 21.35 -0.48
CA GLU A 578 10.01 20.40 -0.86
C GLU A 578 9.41 19.24 -1.67
N ILE A 579 10.21 18.69 -2.58
CA ILE A 579 9.88 17.44 -3.29
C ILE A 579 10.26 16.27 -2.40
N VAL A 580 9.29 15.46 -1.98
CA VAL A 580 9.50 14.25 -1.16
C VAL A 580 9.16 13.00 -1.96
N ILE A 581 10.00 11.97 -1.88
CA ILE A 581 9.83 10.75 -2.68
C ILE A 581 10.39 9.49 -2.01
N GLY A 582 9.70 8.36 -2.18
CA GLY A 582 10.17 7.03 -1.80
C GLY A 582 10.96 6.37 -2.94
N THR A 583 12.02 5.62 -2.59
CA THR A 583 12.86 4.91 -3.57
C THR A 583 12.94 3.41 -3.33
N ASP A 584 13.35 2.69 -4.36
CA ASP A 584 13.61 1.25 -4.36
C ASP A 584 14.73 0.83 -3.41
N SER A 585 15.53 1.74 -2.89
CA SER A 585 16.50 1.43 -1.84
C SER A 585 15.85 1.33 -0.45
N GLY A 586 14.56 1.66 -0.35
CA GLY A 586 13.80 1.73 0.89
C GLY A 586 13.99 3.03 1.65
N LYS A 587 14.27 4.13 0.93
CA LYS A 587 14.53 5.45 1.52
C LYS A 587 13.48 6.46 1.11
N ILE A 588 13.20 7.39 2.01
CA ILE A 588 12.48 8.63 1.72
C ILE A 588 13.52 9.73 1.53
N HIS A 589 13.51 10.39 0.37
CA HIS A 589 14.36 11.54 0.06
C HIS A 589 13.51 12.81 0.04
N ALA A 590 14.14 13.96 0.32
CA ALA A 590 13.51 15.27 0.19
C ALA A 590 14.49 16.29 -0.40
N TYR A 591 13.99 17.14 -1.32
CA TYR A 591 14.79 18.14 -2.03
C TYR A 591 14.12 19.51 -2.03
N ASP A 592 14.90 20.57 -1.75
CA ASP A 592 14.45 21.96 -1.76
C ASP A 592 14.21 22.50 -3.18
N LYS A 593 13.68 23.72 -3.28
CA LYS A 593 13.50 24.47 -4.53
C LYS A 593 14.77 24.80 -5.32
N ASN A 594 15.96 24.43 -4.83
CA ASN A 594 17.22 24.50 -5.56
C ASN A 594 17.76 23.11 -5.95
N GLY A 595 17.04 22.04 -5.61
CA GLY A 595 17.43 20.65 -5.80
C GLY A 595 18.51 20.16 -4.83
N ASN A 596 18.66 20.81 -3.67
CA ASN A 596 19.53 20.35 -2.59
C ASN A 596 18.79 19.43 -1.64
N VAL A 597 19.51 18.48 -1.04
CA VAL A 597 18.95 17.58 -0.02
C VAL A 597 18.56 18.37 1.23
N VAL A 598 17.34 18.16 1.71
CA VAL A 598 16.79 18.75 2.93
C VAL A 598 17.46 18.14 4.16
N SER A 599 17.65 18.93 5.21
CA SER A 599 18.32 18.47 6.43
C SER A 599 17.54 17.31 7.08
N GLY A 600 18.24 16.22 7.41
CA GLY A 600 17.62 15.03 8.01
C GLY A 600 17.25 13.92 7.02
N PHE A 601 17.39 14.17 5.71
CA PHE A 601 17.14 13.19 4.65
C PHE A 601 18.45 12.61 4.07
N PRO A 602 18.42 11.37 3.51
CA PRO A 602 17.26 10.48 3.42
C PRO A 602 16.91 9.77 4.74
N ILE A 603 15.65 9.34 4.88
CA ILE A 603 15.17 8.51 5.98
C ILE A 603 15.07 7.05 5.51
N GLU A 604 15.64 6.13 6.28
CA GLU A 604 15.68 4.71 5.97
C GLU A 604 14.43 3.98 6.51
N THR A 605 13.66 3.37 5.61
CA THR A 605 12.49 2.51 5.91
C THR A 605 12.73 1.04 5.51
N GLY A 606 13.94 0.73 5.03
CA GLY A 606 14.43 -0.63 4.85
C GLY A 606 13.90 -1.40 3.63
N GLY A 607 12.58 -1.54 3.46
CA GLY A 607 11.96 -2.26 2.33
C GLY A 607 11.71 -1.34 1.13
N TRP A 608 11.70 -1.88 -0.09
CA TRP A 608 11.55 -1.10 -1.33
C TRP A 608 10.26 -0.28 -1.35
N LEU A 609 10.37 1.04 -1.53
CA LEU A 609 9.23 1.96 -1.58
C LEU A 609 8.85 2.23 -3.04
N ARG A 610 7.91 1.44 -3.56
CA ARG A 610 7.35 1.61 -4.93
C ARG A 610 5.98 2.29 -4.96
N ALA A 611 5.27 2.29 -3.84
CA ALA A 611 4.01 2.99 -3.69
C ALA A 611 4.24 4.48 -3.37
N PRO A 612 3.36 5.38 -3.82
CA PRO A 612 3.29 6.76 -3.31
C PRO A 612 3.27 6.82 -1.78
N LEU A 613 3.89 7.88 -1.25
CA LEU A 613 3.77 8.24 0.16
C LEU A 613 2.45 8.98 0.37
N ALA A 614 1.93 8.93 1.60
CA ALA A 614 0.96 9.89 2.11
C ALA A 614 1.63 10.73 3.20
N ILE A 615 1.39 12.04 3.24
CA ILE A 615 1.94 12.92 4.27
C ILE A 615 0.83 13.74 4.95
N ALA A 616 0.80 13.71 6.28
CA ALA A 616 -0.10 14.53 7.10
C ALA A 616 0.44 14.64 8.54
N ASP A 617 -0.06 15.60 9.32
CA ASP A 617 0.12 15.62 10.78
C ASP A 617 -0.96 14.73 11.43
N VAL A 618 -0.60 13.47 11.64
CA VAL A 618 -1.52 12.41 12.03
C VAL A 618 -1.74 12.42 13.54
N ASP A 619 -0.71 12.76 14.30
CA ASP A 619 -0.78 12.76 15.75
C ASP A 619 -1.14 14.12 16.38
N SER A 620 -1.23 15.16 15.55
CA SER A 620 -1.54 16.56 15.90
C SER A 620 -0.46 17.21 16.76
N ASP A 621 0.81 16.82 16.60
CA ASP A 621 1.95 17.44 17.28
C ASP A 621 2.53 18.65 16.53
N GLY A 622 2.04 18.91 15.31
CA GLY A 622 2.45 20.02 14.45
C GLY A 622 3.60 19.69 13.50
N LYS A 623 4.04 18.43 13.45
CA LYS A 623 4.97 17.90 12.45
C LYS A 623 4.26 16.97 11.48
N LEU A 624 4.92 16.71 10.37
CA LEU A 624 4.39 15.83 9.33
C LEU A 624 4.89 14.38 9.53
N GLU A 625 3.98 13.42 9.44
CA GLU A 625 4.28 12.00 9.28
C GLU A 625 4.16 11.59 7.81
N ALA A 626 5.03 10.66 7.38
CA ALA A 626 4.87 9.92 6.14
C ALA A 626 4.39 8.48 6.39
N LEU A 627 3.34 8.06 5.70
CA LEU A 627 2.93 6.67 5.60
C LEU A 627 3.62 6.04 4.39
N ALA A 628 4.57 5.14 4.65
CA ALA A 628 5.40 4.49 3.65
C ALA A 628 5.15 2.98 3.61
N VAL A 629 4.67 2.47 2.47
CA VAL A 629 4.37 1.05 2.28
C VAL A 629 5.46 0.42 1.43
N SER A 630 6.16 -0.55 2.00
CA SER A 630 7.16 -1.33 1.27
C SER A 630 6.53 -2.52 0.55
N VAL A 631 7.18 -2.93 -0.55
CA VAL A 631 6.77 -4.06 -1.39
C VAL A 631 6.65 -5.38 -0.63
N ASP A 632 7.39 -5.57 0.47
CA ASP A 632 7.30 -6.75 1.33
C ASP A 632 6.17 -6.67 2.38
N GLY A 633 5.27 -5.69 2.24
CA GLY A 633 4.06 -5.54 3.04
C GLY A 633 4.29 -4.88 4.40
N VAL A 634 5.39 -4.13 4.57
CA VAL A 634 5.65 -3.37 5.79
C VAL A 634 5.12 -1.95 5.62
N VAL A 635 4.31 -1.51 6.57
CA VAL A 635 3.70 -0.18 6.58
C VAL A 635 4.36 0.62 7.70
N ASN A 636 5.09 1.66 7.35
CA ASN A 636 5.77 2.55 8.29
C ASN A 636 5.02 3.87 8.43
N LEU A 637 4.82 4.34 9.65
CA LEU A 637 4.43 5.71 9.94
C LEU A 637 5.65 6.42 10.54
N VAL A 638 6.23 7.34 9.77
CA VAL A 638 7.55 7.95 10.03
C VAL A 638 7.37 9.43 10.28
N GLU A 639 7.81 9.93 11.44
CA GLU A 639 7.89 11.39 11.67
C GLU A 639 8.98 11.98 10.76
N LEU A 640 8.62 12.94 9.93
CA LEU A 640 9.54 13.64 9.04
C LEU A 640 10.28 14.73 9.80
N PRO A 641 11.62 14.87 9.63
CA PRO A 641 12.37 16.02 10.12
C PRO A 641 11.82 17.29 9.47
N SER A 642 10.92 17.97 10.17
CA SER A 642 10.23 19.17 9.67
C SER A 642 10.28 20.29 10.70
N SER A 643 10.49 21.51 10.21
CA SER A 643 10.34 22.77 10.93
C SER A 643 9.26 23.67 10.33
N GLY A 644 8.74 23.33 9.14
CA GLY A 644 7.59 23.97 8.53
C GLY A 644 6.27 23.58 9.22
N PRO A 645 5.21 24.37 9.00
CA PRO A 645 3.91 24.09 9.60
C PRO A 645 3.21 22.94 8.88
N ALA A 646 2.63 22.03 9.67
CA ALA A 646 1.92 20.84 9.21
C ALA A 646 0.74 21.05 8.25
N ASP A 647 0.20 22.27 8.15
CA ASP A 647 -0.92 22.61 7.27
C ASP A 647 -0.47 23.00 5.85
N ARG A 648 0.84 23.03 5.56
CA ARG A 648 1.40 23.39 4.25
C ARG A 648 1.83 22.17 3.45
N VAL A 649 0.84 21.35 3.11
CA VAL A 649 0.99 20.25 2.18
C VAL A 649 0.27 20.61 0.89
N GLU A 650 1.03 20.79 -0.18
CA GLU A 650 0.53 21.30 -1.46
C GLU A 650 0.11 20.18 -2.41
N TRP A 651 0.82 19.06 -2.35
CA TRP A 651 0.46 17.84 -3.07
C TRP A 651 0.70 16.66 -2.14
N PRO A 652 -0.26 16.34 -1.26
CA PRO A 652 -0.04 15.36 -0.19
C PRO A 652 0.25 13.94 -0.69
N MET A 653 -0.24 13.57 -1.88
CA MET A 653 -0.21 12.19 -2.39
C MET A 653 -0.64 12.07 -3.86
N PHE A 654 -0.62 10.83 -4.38
CA PHE A 654 -1.20 10.45 -5.67
C PHE A 654 -2.66 10.91 -5.80
N GLN A 655 -3.12 11.27 -7.01
CA GLN A 655 -4.47 11.81 -7.24
C GLN A 655 -4.79 13.12 -6.48
N HIS A 656 -3.77 13.94 -6.22
CA HIS A 656 -3.84 15.32 -5.74
C HIS A 656 -4.22 15.51 -4.26
N ASP A 657 -5.26 14.86 -3.76
CA ASP A 657 -5.73 15.05 -2.37
C ASP A 657 -5.52 13.84 -1.48
N ASN A 658 -5.56 14.07 -0.15
CA ASN A 658 -5.40 13.07 0.93
C ASN A 658 -6.38 11.87 0.86
N GLN A 659 -7.42 11.97 0.04
CA GLN A 659 -8.53 11.03 -0.07
C GLN A 659 -8.45 10.20 -1.37
N HIS A 660 -7.43 10.44 -2.21
CA HIS A 660 -7.31 9.91 -3.56
C HIS A 660 -8.54 10.20 -4.42
N THR A 661 -9.25 11.33 -4.28
CA THR A 661 -10.50 11.48 -5.05
C THR A 661 -10.26 11.68 -6.55
N GLY A 662 -9.07 12.12 -6.95
CA GLY A 662 -8.78 12.47 -8.35
C GLY A 662 -9.61 13.66 -8.85
N CYS A 663 -10.12 14.47 -7.92
CA CYS A 663 -10.92 15.65 -8.16
C CYS A 663 -10.06 16.91 -8.07
N TYR A 664 -10.17 17.77 -9.08
CA TYR A 664 -9.42 19.00 -9.23
C TYR A 664 -10.40 20.15 -9.41
N VAL A 665 -10.56 20.95 -8.36
CA VAL A 665 -11.40 22.15 -8.41
C VAL A 665 -10.47 23.34 -8.25
N VAL A 666 -10.51 24.30 -9.17
CA VAL A 666 -9.86 25.59 -8.93
C VAL A 666 -10.48 26.14 -7.66
N PRO A 667 -9.70 26.45 -6.61
CA PRO A 667 -10.21 27.22 -5.50
C PRO A 667 -10.64 28.55 -6.09
N ASP A 668 -11.95 28.68 -6.32
CA ASP A 668 -12.54 29.85 -6.92
C ASP A 668 -11.94 31.11 -6.24
N ALA A 669 -11.62 32.14 -7.02
CA ALA A 669 -11.12 33.42 -6.51
C ALA A 669 -12.10 34.07 -5.50
N THR A 670 -13.26 33.44 -5.30
CA THR A 670 -14.10 33.58 -4.13
C THR A 670 -14.01 32.36 -3.21
N ILE A 671 -12.93 32.28 -2.42
CA ILE A 671 -12.92 31.55 -1.14
C ILE A 671 -14.29 31.81 -0.48
N PRO A 672 -15.09 30.76 -0.17
CA PRO A 672 -16.32 30.97 0.58
C PRO A 672 -15.93 31.70 1.83
N LYS A 673 -16.47 32.90 2.03
CA LYS A 673 -16.19 33.65 3.24
C LYS A 673 -16.59 32.76 4.40
N LEU A 674 -15.61 32.38 5.21
CA LEU A 674 -15.87 31.58 6.39
C LEU A 674 -16.56 32.49 7.40
N LYS A 675 -17.79 32.14 7.73
CA LYS A 675 -18.52 32.78 8.81
C LYS A 675 -18.28 31.97 10.08
N ALA A 676 -17.61 32.59 11.05
CA ALA A 676 -17.58 32.07 12.41
C ALA A 676 -19.01 32.12 12.99
N LEU A 677 -19.55 30.96 13.38
CA LEU A 677 -20.96 30.87 13.76
C LEU A 677 -21.26 31.29 15.19
N GLU A 678 -20.29 31.22 16.11
CA GLU A 678 -20.37 31.84 17.45
C GLU A 678 -19.04 31.66 18.21
N MET A 679 -18.64 32.65 19.00
CA MET A 679 -17.50 32.55 19.91
C MET A 679 -18.00 32.02 21.27
N GLN A 680 -17.57 30.84 21.70
CA GLN A 680 -17.70 30.49 23.12
C GLN A 680 -16.66 31.30 23.90
N SER A 681 -17.09 32.08 24.89
CA SER A 681 -16.19 32.90 25.71
C SER A 681 -15.12 32.03 26.38
N GLY A 682 -13.83 32.31 26.16
CA GLY A 682 -12.69 31.64 26.79
C GLY A 682 -11.87 32.56 27.70
N PHE A 683 -11.13 31.96 28.63
CA PHE A 683 -10.15 32.65 29.48
C PHE A 683 -8.70 32.30 29.07
N GLU A 684 -7.73 33.09 29.53
CA GLU A 684 -6.29 32.84 29.33
C GLU A 684 -5.92 31.38 29.63
N GLY A 685 -5.23 30.72 28.68
CA GLY A 685 -4.82 29.32 28.80
C GLY A 685 -5.90 28.26 28.50
N GLN A 686 -7.10 28.65 28.08
CA GLN A 686 -8.13 27.70 27.63
C GLN A 686 -8.05 27.40 26.13
N LYS A 687 -8.39 26.16 25.76
CA LYS A 687 -8.63 25.75 24.38
C LYS A 687 -9.94 26.40 23.93
N ILE A 688 -9.88 27.24 22.90
CA ILE A 688 -11.04 27.83 22.25
C ILE A 688 -11.32 27.04 20.98
N THR A 689 -12.59 26.78 20.71
CA THR A 689 -13.05 26.09 19.51
C THR A 689 -13.99 27.01 18.74
N PHE A 690 -13.76 27.15 17.43
CA PHE A 690 -14.63 27.88 16.52
C PHE A 690 -15.29 26.90 15.58
N GLN A 691 -16.59 27.08 15.34
CA GLN A 691 -17.26 26.44 14.21
C GLN A 691 -17.30 27.41 13.03
N LEU A 692 -16.75 26.97 11.92
CA LEU A 692 -16.75 27.69 10.67
C LEU A 692 -17.84 27.13 9.75
N GLN A 693 -18.54 28.04 9.07
CA GLN A 693 -19.47 27.70 8.00
C GLN A 693 -19.09 28.48 6.75
N ALA A 694 -19.01 27.80 5.61
CA ALA A 694 -18.82 28.44 4.32
C ALA A 694 -20.07 29.25 3.92
N GLU A 695 -19.90 30.53 3.55
CA GLU A 695 -20.95 31.36 2.95
C GLU A 695 -21.17 31.01 1.46
N LYS A 696 -21.60 29.78 1.16
CA LYS A 696 -22.04 29.28 -0.17
C LYS A 696 -20.93 28.98 -1.22
N GLY A 697 -21.06 27.81 -1.87
CA GLY A 697 -20.23 27.21 -2.95
C GLY A 697 -20.52 25.70 -3.01
N THR A 698 -20.30 25.03 -4.15
CA THR A 698 -20.59 23.58 -4.34
C THR A 698 -19.62 22.69 -3.52
N PRO A 699 -20.03 21.52 -2.99
CA PRO A 699 -19.44 20.84 -1.82
C PRO A 699 -18.15 20.04 -2.08
N PRO A 700 -17.45 19.55 -1.01
CA PRO A 700 -17.91 19.38 0.38
C PRO A 700 -17.22 20.33 1.35
N TYR A 701 -17.93 21.36 1.83
CA TYR A 701 -17.44 22.12 2.98
C TYR A 701 -17.76 21.38 4.27
N THR A 702 -16.75 20.66 4.78
CA THR A 702 -16.70 20.15 6.15
C THR A 702 -16.92 21.30 7.14
N TYR A 703 -17.67 21.04 8.20
CA TYR A 703 -17.68 21.94 9.36
C TYR A 703 -16.28 21.90 10.00
N GLY A 704 -15.43 22.86 9.67
CA GLY A 704 -14.13 22.99 10.32
C GLY A 704 -14.30 23.42 11.77
N MET A 705 -13.83 22.60 12.71
CA MET A 705 -13.61 23.00 14.10
C MET A 705 -12.16 23.43 14.27
N VAL A 706 -11.88 24.73 14.20
CA VAL A 706 -10.53 25.24 14.51
C VAL A 706 -10.43 25.33 16.02
N SER A 707 -9.42 24.69 16.60
CA SER A 707 -9.16 24.75 18.03
C SER A 707 -7.74 25.17 18.34
N GLY A 708 -7.59 26.12 19.27
CA GLY A 708 -6.28 26.67 19.64
C GLY A 708 -6.25 27.07 21.11
N THR A 709 -5.05 27.07 21.70
CA THR A 709 -4.85 27.56 23.07
C THR A 709 -4.46 29.03 23.04
N LEU A 710 -5.17 29.88 23.79
CA LEU A 710 -4.81 31.31 23.84
C LEU A 710 -3.38 31.50 24.39
N PRO A 711 -2.48 32.19 23.66
CA PRO A 711 -1.16 32.56 24.17
C PRO A 711 -1.26 33.47 25.39
N GLN A 712 -0.22 33.44 26.22
CA GLN A 712 -0.12 34.33 27.38
C GLN A 712 -0.18 35.80 26.94
N GLY A 713 -1.17 36.55 27.44
CA GLY A 713 -1.38 37.97 27.11
C GLY A 713 -2.27 38.28 25.90
N ALA A 714 -2.94 37.29 25.29
CA ALA A 714 -3.96 37.54 24.27
C ALA A 714 -5.24 38.15 24.89
N THR A 715 -5.76 39.24 24.32
CA THR A 715 -6.98 39.97 24.77
C THR A 715 -8.03 40.03 23.69
#